data_AF-A0A3D6CFE1-F1
#
_entry.id   AF-A0A3D6CFE1-F1
#
_cell.length_a   1.000
_cell.length_b   1.000
_cell.length_c   1.000
_cell.angle_alpha   90.00
_cell.angle_beta   90.00
_cell.angle_gamma   90.00
#
_symmetry.space_group_name_H-M   'P 1'
#
loop_
_entity.id
_entity.type
_entity.pdbx_description
1 polymer ?
#
loop_
_entity_poly.entity_id
_entity_poly.type
_entity_poly.pdbx_seq_one_letter_code
_entity_poly.pdbx_strand_id
1 'polypeptide(L)'
;MKKFYLIICLLVMAVSRLFAANSDTIRIPISRQYFHDKIAQEQNVCDRSDGKLDKSLHVSQNAEINLQVSDAVFRRISAAAMRVEANPLIEKNNDKIRYLSYIENLLKQFRINWRRRDFNPLDFPALMTHFEQAMELQVAGSSLLPLIRDLPYIQARILVDIFQDSQSPNAELSNSVYLKYCALYPDKILQTIRPYIREPFADSLVVAACRFDPVQLYTYAQSVSSPEGKLIHRNSDPMVMAVASLSQTPNALLYFPFLDDLLSGKQSIEQIRKLVGNGEKGYDSVGYYRLLVKTEIEYFRRLTQNPADTPVAMFGANGLREMLKAKALQHFITPINTLHDVNNLNVRMKAIDPLTAQEIYYMMVMGENDIYTSSYKHSFNRMLQKMGPNPRADSLLMSVHADFFKKFIKMAANYNKLDSFLKCMPPASSEVLMKAFVANLHKTGNLEDATDVADSYSSITDKKLLNSILDYVKQNEQVCIDENNQRGAVIYGLLKTIFLSADSAGKVDLTATLGISSIYEVYPRELQDDSGRIVQQVFFYGDEDGKMYFPGFLRSFSPKEWRVNLQKEWVEIRSLKGNVWIFANRPLDNDANLDDSAQVHLNKHIEDLGLQPSVVVHRGHSYWLPRTINRMPENSRIVVLGSCGGYKNLSQIIDVSPDAHIISTKEIGAGEINRPILNYLNQSMLSGKSIVWKDMWQSLGKVFAREPSKSLRESWEDYIPPYRNLGAIFIRAYNKKMESL
;
A
#
# COMPACT_ATOMS: atom_id res chain seq x y z
N MET A 1 30.46 -45.56 26.89
CA MET A 1 29.96 -44.20 26.58
C MET A 1 28.60 -43.88 27.19
N LYS A 2 27.53 -44.68 26.98
CA LYS A 2 26.19 -44.40 27.58
C LYS A 2 26.16 -44.31 29.13
N LYS A 3 26.94 -45.11 29.85
CA LYS A 3 27.04 -45.03 31.33
C LYS A 3 27.77 -43.76 31.83
N PHE A 4 28.68 -43.20 31.03
CA PHE A 4 29.42 -41.99 31.40
C PHE A 4 28.54 -40.75 31.27
N TYR A 5 27.71 -40.66 30.22
CA TYR A 5 26.71 -39.60 30.07
C TYR A 5 25.59 -39.67 31.12
N LEU A 6 25.20 -40.88 31.55
CA LEU A 6 24.21 -41.05 32.62
C LEU A 6 24.76 -40.57 33.98
N ILE A 7 26.04 -40.83 34.26
CA ILE A 7 26.70 -40.36 35.49
C ILE A 7 26.90 -38.85 35.45
N ILE A 8 27.26 -38.26 34.30
CA ILE A 8 27.34 -36.81 34.15
C ILE A 8 25.96 -36.15 34.30
N CYS A 9 24.89 -36.71 33.71
CA CYS A 9 23.52 -36.21 33.89
C CYS A 9 23.05 -36.32 35.35
N LEU A 10 23.39 -37.41 36.04
CA LEU A 10 23.08 -37.58 37.47
C LEU A 10 23.90 -36.64 38.36
N LEU A 11 25.16 -36.34 38.01
CA LEU A 11 25.96 -35.34 38.71
C LEU A 11 25.42 -33.92 38.50
N VAL A 12 25.02 -33.57 37.27
CA VAL A 12 24.41 -32.26 36.97
C VAL A 12 23.06 -32.10 37.69
N MET A 13 22.26 -33.17 37.79
CA MET A 13 21.01 -33.19 38.59
C MET A 13 21.26 -33.16 40.10
N ALA A 14 22.34 -33.76 40.60
CA ALA A 14 22.70 -33.72 42.02
C ALA A 14 23.23 -32.35 42.45
N VAL A 15 24.03 -31.69 41.59
CA VAL A 15 24.53 -30.33 41.83
C VAL A 15 23.36 -29.32 41.81
N SER A 16 22.42 -29.45 40.86
CA SER A 16 21.23 -28.58 40.83
C SER A 16 20.26 -28.81 42.00
N ARG A 17 20.19 -30.03 42.58
CA ARG A 17 19.46 -30.28 43.83
C ARG A 17 20.15 -29.75 45.08
N LEU A 18 21.49 -29.74 45.14
CA LEU A 18 22.25 -29.10 46.23
C LEU A 18 22.11 -27.56 46.22
N PHE A 19 22.00 -26.95 45.03
CA PHE A 19 21.72 -25.51 44.92
C PHE A 19 20.25 -25.14 45.20
N ALA A 20 19.29 -26.02 44.89
CA ALA A 20 17.88 -25.83 45.26
C ALA A 20 17.62 -26.06 46.76
N ALA A 21 18.38 -26.94 47.42
CA ALA A 21 18.22 -27.21 48.85
C ALA A 21 18.69 -26.03 49.75
N ASN A 22 19.61 -25.18 49.28
CA ASN A 22 20.05 -23.99 50.02
C ASN A 22 19.08 -22.79 49.93
N SER A 23 18.09 -22.80 49.02
CA SER A 23 17.11 -21.71 48.92
C SER A 23 15.98 -21.81 49.95
N ASP A 24 15.65 -23.00 50.44
CA ASP A 24 14.57 -23.21 51.43
C ASP A 24 15.00 -22.90 52.88
N THR A 25 16.27 -22.55 53.12
CA THR A 25 16.82 -22.32 54.47
C THR A 25 17.25 -20.87 54.75
N ILE A 26 17.15 -19.95 53.77
CA ILE A 26 17.56 -18.55 53.96
C ILE A 26 16.44 -17.80 54.68
N ARG A 27 16.65 -17.48 55.96
CA ARG A 27 15.71 -16.68 56.74
C ARG A 27 15.79 -15.20 56.33
N ILE A 28 14.80 -14.73 55.58
CA ILE A 28 14.69 -13.33 55.15
C ILE A 28 14.44 -12.45 56.39
N PRO A 29 15.27 -11.43 56.65
CA PRO A 29 15.01 -10.49 57.74
C PRO A 29 13.71 -9.71 57.53
N ILE A 30 12.98 -9.44 58.62
CA ILE A 30 11.69 -8.73 58.60
C ILE A 30 11.79 -7.38 57.86
N SER A 31 12.91 -6.67 58.00
CA SER A 31 13.15 -5.39 57.31
C SER A 31 13.16 -5.47 55.78
N ARG A 32 13.33 -6.67 55.20
CA ARG A 32 13.36 -6.88 53.74
C ARG A 32 12.19 -7.69 53.20
N GLN A 33 11.38 -8.30 54.07
CA GLN A 33 10.21 -9.09 53.68
C GLN A 33 9.29 -8.30 52.73
N TYR A 34 9.06 -7.02 53.02
CA TYR A 34 8.26 -6.12 52.19
C TYR A 34 8.72 -6.06 50.71
N PHE A 35 10.02 -6.16 50.44
CA PHE A 35 10.54 -6.11 49.06
C PHE A 35 10.37 -7.44 48.32
N HIS A 36 10.47 -8.57 49.04
CA HIS A 36 10.12 -9.87 48.49
C HIS A 36 8.61 -9.95 48.18
N ASP A 37 7.77 -9.41 49.08
CA ASP A 37 6.32 -9.35 48.87
C ASP A 37 5.95 -8.51 47.64
N LYS A 38 6.68 -7.41 47.38
CA LYS A 38 6.52 -6.60 46.16
C LYS A 38 6.88 -7.36 44.89
N ILE A 39 7.97 -8.13 44.90
CA ILE A 39 8.36 -8.96 43.75
C ILE A 39 7.26 -9.99 43.48
N ALA A 40 6.77 -10.68 44.52
CA ALA A 40 5.68 -11.65 44.41
C ALA A 40 4.38 -10.99 43.92
N GLN A 41 4.08 -9.78 44.38
CA GLN A 41 2.94 -9.00 43.91
C GLN A 41 3.06 -8.70 42.42
N GLU A 42 4.21 -8.22 41.94
CA GLU A 42 4.41 -7.95 40.50
C GLU A 42 4.39 -9.22 39.66
N GLN A 43 4.89 -10.37 40.15
CA GLN A 43 4.73 -11.67 39.49
C GLN A 43 3.25 -12.02 39.30
N ASN A 44 2.41 -11.83 40.34
CA ASN A 44 0.98 -12.06 40.24
C ASN A 44 0.28 -11.10 39.26
N VAL A 45 0.77 -9.85 39.13
CA VAL A 45 0.22 -8.91 38.14
C VAL A 45 0.67 -9.25 36.72
N CYS A 46 1.89 -9.76 36.55
CA CYS A 46 2.35 -10.32 35.28
C CYS A 46 1.48 -11.51 34.87
N ASP A 47 1.25 -12.46 35.78
CA ASP A 47 0.40 -13.65 35.58
C ASP A 47 -0.98 -13.27 35.03
N ARG A 48 -1.66 -12.33 35.70
CA ARG A 48 -2.97 -11.78 35.28
C ARG A 48 -2.99 -11.12 33.90
N SER A 49 -1.83 -10.85 33.28
CA SER A 49 -1.78 -10.17 31.99
C SER A 49 -2.19 -11.06 30.81
N ASP A 50 -2.29 -12.38 30.99
CA ASP A 50 -2.89 -13.30 30.00
C ASP A 50 -4.35 -13.68 30.32
N GLY A 51 -4.92 -13.07 31.37
CA GLY A 51 -6.29 -13.30 31.83
C GLY A 51 -6.44 -14.41 32.88
N LYS A 52 -5.34 -15.08 33.30
CA LYS A 52 -5.37 -16.14 34.32
C LYS A 52 -4.42 -15.85 35.49
N LEU A 53 -4.61 -16.58 36.58
CA LEU A 53 -3.71 -16.55 37.74
C LEU A 53 -3.34 -17.99 38.09
N ASP A 54 -2.50 -18.60 37.25
CA ASP A 54 -2.13 -20.01 37.30
C ASP A 54 -0.60 -20.23 37.30
N LYS A 55 0.19 -19.17 37.44
CA LYS A 55 1.66 -19.15 37.35
C LYS A 55 2.18 -19.64 35.99
N SER A 56 1.43 -19.41 34.92
CA SER A 56 1.79 -19.76 33.55
C SER A 56 1.38 -18.65 32.60
N LEU A 57 2.36 -18.06 31.90
CA LEU A 57 2.14 -16.99 30.93
C LEU A 57 1.93 -17.54 29.51
N HIS A 58 0.75 -17.30 28.95
CA HIS A 58 0.43 -17.59 27.55
C HIS A 58 0.77 -16.40 26.64
N VAL A 59 2.00 -16.40 26.12
CA VAL A 59 2.51 -15.31 25.28
C VAL A 59 2.48 -15.63 23.78
N SER A 60 2.30 -16.91 23.43
CA SER A 60 2.18 -17.40 22.05
C SER A 60 1.34 -18.69 21.98
N GLN A 61 1.11 -19.19 20.76
CA GLN A 61 0.46 -20.49 20.52
C GLN A 61 1.39 -21.69 20.81
N ASN A 62 2.70 -21.46 21.01
CA ASN A 62 3.66 -22.53 21.27
C ASN A 62 3.83 -22.74 22.80
N ALA A 63 3.51 -23.95 23.25
CA ALA A 63 3.57 -24.33 24.66
C ALA A 63 4.99 -24.27 25.25
N GLU A 64 6.02 -24.62 24.48
CA GLU A 64 7.41 -24.60 24.95
C GLU A 64 7.90 -23.16 25.19
N ILE A 65 7.51 -22.26 24.30
CA ILE A 65 7.76 -20.83 24.45
C ILE A 65 7.10 -20.28 25.73
N ASN A 66 5.83 -20.61 25.96
CA ASN A 66 5.09 -20.17 27.14
C ASN A 66 5.75 -20.69 28.43
N LEU A 67 6.25 -21.93 28.41
CA LEU A 67 7.00 -22.52 29.53
C LEU A 67 8.29 -21.74 29.81
N GLN A 68 9.08 -21.41 28.80
CA GLN A 68 10.35 -20.68 28.98
C GLN A 68 10.15 -19.29 29.58
N VAL A 69 9.13 -18.56 29.11
CA VAL A 69 8.80 -17.23 29.65
C VAL A 69 8.25 -17.33 31.07
N SER A 70 7.40 -18.33 31.34
CA SER A 70 6.89 -18.61 32.69
C SER A 70 8.02 -18.95 33.67
N ASP A 71 8.96 -19.80 33.26
CA ASP A 71 10.14 -20.15 34.07
C ASP A 71 10.97 -18.92 34.42
N ALA A 72 11.17 -18.02 33.45
CA ALA A 72 11.90 -16.77 33.66
C ALA A 72 11.17 -15.85 34.64
N VAL A 73 9.86 -15.63 34.48
CA VAL A 73 9.07 -14.71 35.32
C VAL A 73 8.90 -15.23 36.75
N PHE A 74 8.64 -16.52 36.93
CA PHE A 74 8.30 -17.06 38.25
C PHE A 74 9.52 -17.64 38.95
N ARG A 75 10.20 -18.63 38.34
CA ARG A 75 11.28 -19.36 39.01
C ARG A 75 12.58 -18.54 39.04
N ARG A 76 13.05 -18.03 37.89
CA ARG A 76 14.34 -17.33 37.81
C ARG A 76 14.34 -16.02 38.60
N ILE A 77 13.26 -15.25 38.58
CA ILE A 77 13.12 -14.05 39.40
C ILE A 77 13.17 -14.36 40.90
N SER A 78 12.42 -15.37 41.35
CA SER A 78 12.44 -15.79 42.76
C SER A 78 13.84 -16.26 43.18
N ALA A 79 14.51 -17.02 42.31
CA ALA A 79 15.89 -17.44 42.52
C ALA A 79 16.86 -16.24 42.57
N ALA A 80 16.67 -15.21 41.73
CA ALA A 80 17.47 -13.99 41.76
C ALA A 80 17.32 -13.24 43.09
N ALA A 81 16.09 -13.14 43.62
CA ALA A 81 15.85 -12.52 44.93
C ALA A 81 16.55 -13.29 46.06
N MET A 82 16.52 -14.62 46.03
CA MET A 82 17.26 -15.44 47.00
C MET A 82 18.77 -15.30 46.85
N ARG A 83 19.30 -15.17 45.62
CA ARG A 83 20.72 -14.92 45.39
C ARG A 83 21.18 -13.57 45.98
N VAL A 84 20.35 -12.53 45.94
CA VAL A 84 20.66 -11.26 46.63
C VAL A 84 20.81 -11.48 48.15
N GLU A 85 19.95 -12.32 48.73
CA GLU A 85 20.05 -12.63 50.16
C GLU A 85 21.27 -13.48 50.50
N ALA A 86 21.63 -14.44 49.64
CA ALA A 86 22.77 -15.32 49.83
C ALA A 86 24.14 -14.68 49.48
N ASN A 87 24.17 -13.59 48.70
CA ASN A 87 25.42 -13.04 48.18
C ASN A 87 26.23 -12.34 49.28
N PRO A 88 27.43 -12.82 49.62
CA PRO A 88 28.26 -12.24 50.67
C PRO A 88 28.86 -10.88 50.27
N LEU A 89 28.94 -10.56 48.97
CA LEU A 89 29.46 -9.28 48.48
C LEU A 89 28.44 -8.13 48.65
N ILE A 90 27.17 -8.44 48.94
CA ILE A 90 26.12 -7.45 49.18
C ILE A 90 25.87 -7.37 50.69
N GLU A 91 26.83 -6.82 51.44
CA GLU A 91 26.82 -6.87 52.90
C GLU A 91 25.75 -5.96 53.54
N LYS A 92 25.59 -4.75 53.01
CA LYS A 92 24.73 -3.73 53.64
C LYS A 92 23.26 -4.00 53.37
N ASN A 93 22.42 -3.82 54.39
CA ASN A 93 20.97 -3.95 54.28
C ASN A 93 20.38 -3.09 53.16
N ASN A 94 20.84 -1.85 53.01
CA ASN A 94 20.34 -0.93 51.98
C ASN A 94 20.74 -1.38 50.56
N ASP A 95 21.92 -2.00 50.39
CA ASP A 95 22.34 -2.53 49.10
C ASP A 95 21.45 -3.72 48.71
N LYS A 96 21.15 -4.63 49.65
CA LYS A 96 20.18 -5.73 49.40
C LYS A 96 18.80 -5.21 49.01
N ILE A 97 18.29 -4.21 49.73
CA ILE A 97 17.02 -3.54 49.39
C ILE A 97 17.05 -2.97 47.97
N ARG A 98 18.15 -2.33 47.58
CA ARG A 98 18.32 -1.76 46.24
C ARG A 98 18.27 -2.84 45.16
N TYR A 99 19.01 -3.94 45.30
CA TYR A 99 18.98 -5.03 44.31
C TYR A 99 17.62 -5.76 44.25
N LEU A 100 16.92 -5.92 45.37
CA LEU A 100 15.54 -6.43 45.35
C LEU A 100 14.60 -5.48 44.60
N SER A 101 14.79 -4.16 44.76
CA SER A 101 14.03 -3.15 44.01
C SER A 101 14.35 -3.17 42.51
N TYR A 102 15.59 -3.49 42.11
CA TYR A 102 15.94 -3.70 40.70
C TYR A 102 15.21 -4.90 40.09
N ILE A 103 15.09 -6.00 40.83
CA ILE A 103 14.33 -7.19 40.40
C ILE A 103 12.84 -6.85 40.24
N GLU A 104 12.26 -6.13 41.20
CA GLU A 104 10.89 -5.62 41.10
C GLU A 104 10.71 -4.73 39.85
N ASN A 105 11.64 -3.81 39.60
CA ASN A 105 11.58 -2.91 38.46
C ASN A 105 11.74 -3.64 37.11
N LEU A 106 12.53 -4.71 37.04
CA LEU A 106 12.62 -5.55 35.85
C LEU A 106 11.26 -6.13 35.46
N LEU A 107 10.51 -6.69 36.42
CA LEU A 107 9.17 -7.21 36.18
C LEU A 107 8.19 -6.11 35.74
N LYS A 108 8.24 -4.95 36.40
CA LYS A 108 7.41 -3.79 36.02
C LYS A 108 7.69 -3.34 34.60
N GLN A 109 8.96 -3.21 34.22
CA GLN A 109 9.37 -2.82 32.87
C GLN A 109 8.91 -3.87 31.85
N PHE A 110 9.13 -5.16 32.11
CA PHE A 110 8.62 -6.22 31.25
C PHE A 110 7.11 -6.10 31.01
N ARG A 111 6.32 -6.01 32.09
CA ARG A 111 4.85 -5.88 32.00
C ARG A 111 4.41 -4.66 31.20
N ILE A 112 4.99 -3.50 31.47
CA ILE A 112 4.61 -2.24 30.82
C ILE A 112 4.91 -2.30 29.32
N ASN A 113 6.13 -2.73 28.95
CA ASN A 113 6.54 -2.78 27.55
C ASN A 113 5.84 -3.93 26.78
N TRP A 114 5.52 -5.05 27.45
CA TRP A 114 4.71 -6.11 26.85
C TRP A 114 3.28 -5.62 26.54
N ARG A 115 2.63 -4.91 27.48
CA ARG A 115 1.28 -4.35 27.26
C ARG A 115 1.23 -3.31 26.15
N ARG A 116 2.28 -2.49 26.02
CA ARG A 116 2.40 -1.50 24.94
C ARG A 116 2.78 -2.11 23.58
N ARG A 117 3.14 -3.39 23.55
CA ARG A 117 3.69 -4.10 22.39
C ARG A 117 5.06 -3.55 21.94
N ASP A 118 5.78 -2.88 22.84
CA ASP A 118 7.12 -2.34 22.61
C ASP A 118 8.23 -3.39 22.88
N PHE A 119 7.87 -4.51 23.51
CA PHE A 119 8.78 -5.60 23.83
C PHE A 119 8.16 -6.96 23.48
N ASN A 120 8.92 -7.78 22.76
CA ASN A 120 8.52 -9.14 22.46
C ASN A 120 8.72 -10.00 23.73
N PRO A 121 7.66 -10.60 24.30
CA PRO A 121 7.79 -11.37 25.54
C PRO A 121 8.72 -12.59 25.41
N LEU A 122 8.97 -13.07 24.19
CA LEU A 122 9.95 -14.10 23.89
C LEU A 122 11.38 -13.72 24.28
N ASP A 123 11.68 -12.43 24.34
CA ASP A 123 13.01 -11.93 24.66
C ASP A 123 13.23 -11.81 26.18
N PHE A 124 12.20 -12.03 27.01
CA PHE A 124 12.31 -11.87 28.46
C PHE A 124 13.33 -12.83 29.10
N PRO A 125 13.42 -14.13 28.73
CA PRO A 125 14.45 -15.01 29.26
C PRO A 125 15.87 -14.53 28.97
N ALA A 126 16.11 -13.93 27.80
CA ALA A 126 17.40 -13.35 27.45
C ALA A 126 17.67 -12.06 28.25
N LEU A 127 16.68 -11.17 28.36
CA LEU A 127 16.76 -9.97 29.20
C LEU A 127 17.06 -10.32 30.66
N MET A 128 16.46 -11.38 31.20
CA MET A 128 16.74 -11.87 32.55
C MET A 128 18.20 -12.31 32.72
N THR A 129 18.77 -12.99 31.71
CA THR A 129 20.19 -13.36 31.72
C THR A 129 21.10 -12.14 31.72
N HIS A 130 20.81 -11.14 30.88
CA HIS A 130 21.60 -9.90 30.83
C HIS A 130 21.43 -9.06 32.10
N PHE A 131 20.26 -9.10 32.73
CA PHE A 131 20.03 -8.48 34.04
C PHE A 131 20.88 -9.14 35.14
N GLU A 132 20.95 -10.47 35.18
CA GLU A 132 21.81 -11.20 36.11
C GLU A 132 23.30 -10.81 35.92
N GLN A 133 23.77 -10.74 34.67
CA GLN A 133 25.12 -10.26 34.35
C GLN A 133 25.36 -8.81 34.77
N ALA A 134 24.39 -7.92 34.55
CA ALA A 134 24.47 -6.52 34.98
C ALA A 134 24.56 -6.40 36.52
N MET A 135 23.77 -7.21 37.24
CA MET A 135 23.88 -7.28 38.70
C MET A 135 25.27 -7.72 39.15
N GLU A 136 25.82 -8.78 38.56
CA GLU A 136 27.16 -9.30 38.89
C GLU A 136 28.24 -8.25 38.65
N LEU A 137 28.22 -7.57 37.49
CA LEU A 137 29.15 -6.48 37.18
C LEU A 137 29.04 -5.34 38.20
N GLN A 138 27.82 -4.93 38.55
CA GLN A 138 27.63 -3.84 39.51
C GLN A 138 28.05 -4.21 40.93
N VAL A 139 27.81 -5.45 41.36
CA VAL A 139 28.31 -5.97 42.65
C VAL A 139 29.84 -5.99 42.67
N ALA A 140 30.46 -6.36 41.56
CA ALA A 140 31.92 -6.35 41.41
C ALA A 140 32.53 -4.95 41.22
N GLY A 141 31.73 -3.88 41.19
CA GLY A 141 32.18 -2.51 40.91
C GLY A 141 32.74 -2.31 39.50
N SER A 142 32.32 -3.15 38.55
CA SER A 142 32.70 -3.08 37.14
C SER A 142 31.73 -2.21 36.34
N SER A 143 32.22 -1.62 35.25
CA SER A 143 31.39 -0.81 34.36
C SER A 143 30.36 -1.67 33.62
N LEU A 144 29.12 -1.18 33.51
CA LEU A 144 28.06 -1.81 32.71
C LEU A 144 28.20 -1.52 31.21
N LEU A 145 29.05 -0.55 30.83
CA LEU A 145 29.13 -0.06 29.45
C LEU A 145 29.44 -1.15 28.40
N PRO A 146 30.39 -2.10 28.62
CA PRO A 146 30.63 -3.18 27.66
C PRO A 146 29.39 -4.03 27.41
N LEU A 147 28.67 -4.40 28.48
CA LEU A 147 27.43 -5.16 28.38
C LEU A 147 26.38 -4.36 27.60
N ILE A 148 26.11 -3.12 27.97
CA ILE A 148 25.10 -2.27 27.31
C ILE A 148 25.40 -2.09 25.82
N ARG A 149 26.67 -1.99 25.42
CA ARG A 149 27.07 -1.86 24.00
C ARG A 149 26.71 -3.07 23.15
N ASP A 150 26.68 -4.26 23.72
CA ASP A 150 26.41 -5.49 22.98
C ASP A 150 24.91 -5.85 22.93
N LEU A 151 24.08 -5.20 23.75
CA LEU A 151 22.65 -5.52 23.85
C LEU A 151 21.78 -4.88 22.75
N PRO A 152 20.65 -5.51 22.38
CA PRO A 152 19.61 -4.85 21.58
C PRO A 152 19.05 -3.60 22.28
N TYR A 153 18.56 -2.63 21.51
CA TYR A 153 18.07 -1.33 22.01
C TYR A 153 17.13 -1.44 23.22
N ILE A 154 16.07 -2.25 23.12
CA ILE A 154 15.06 -2.33 24.19
C ILE A 154 15.64 -2.91 25.47
N GLN A 155 16.48 -3.95 25.36
CA GLN A 155 17.12 -4.56 26.53
C GLN A 155 18.12 -3.59 27.18
N ALA A 156 18.96 -2.94 26.36
CA ALA A 156 19.89 -1.91 26.81
C ALA A 156 19.16 -0.78 27.56
N ARG A 157 18.07 -0.25 26.99
CA ARG A 157 17.25 0.80 27.62
C ARG A 157 16.68 0.34 28.96
N ILE A 158 16.06 -0.84 29.02
CA ILE A 158 15.47 -1.37 30.27
C ILE A 158 16.54 -1.50 31.35
N LEU A 159 17.73 -2.03 31.03
CA LEU A 159 18.79 -2.18 32.02
C LEU A 159 19.33 -0.83 32.49
N VAL A 160 19.55 0.14 31.59
CA VAL A 160 19.99 1.49 31.99
C VAL A 160 18.93 2.19 32.87
N ASP A 161 17.64 2.02 32.56
CA ASP A 161 16.54 2.55 33.37
C ASP A 161 16.49 1.92 34.77
N ILE A 162 16.91 0.66 34.93
CA ILE A 162 16.94 -0.03 36.22
C ILE A 162 18.19 0.33 37.03
N PHE A 163 19.36 0.38 36.40
CA PHE A 163 20.66 0.59 37.05
C PHE A 163 21.12 2.06 37.03
N GLN A 164 20.22 3.00 37.36
CA GLN A 164 20.53 4.44 37.33
C GLN A 164 21.65 4.87 38.30
N ASP A 165 21.80 4.15 39.42
CA ASP A 165 22.84 4.38 40.43
C ASP A 165 24.11 3.54 40.19
N SER A 166 24.34 3.07 38.96
CA SER A 166 25.56 2.31 38.64
C SER A 166 26.82 3.17 38.77
N GLN A 167 27.98 2.51 38.92
CA GLN A 167 29.27 3.20 39.00
C GLN A 167 29.71 3.79 37.64
N SER A 168 29.12 3.33 36.54
CA SER A 168 29.31 3.92 35.22
C SER A 168 28.67 5.31 35.16
N PRO A 169 29.32 6.32 34.54
CA PRO A 169 28.67 7.60 34.32
C PRO A 169 27.36 7.40 33.54
N ASN A 170 26.23 7.80 34.13
CA ASN A 170 24.90 7.60 33.54
C ASN A 170 24.79 8.21 32.13
N ALA A 171 25.56 9.27 31.86
CA ALA A 171 25.69 9.88 30.53
C ALA A 171 26.24 8.90 29.47
N GLU A 172 27.27 8.10 29.78
CA GLU A 172 27.87 7.16 28.82
C GLU A 172 26.92 6.01 28.46
N LEU A 173 26.18 5.50 29.45
CA LEU A 173 25.16 4.47 29.25
C LEU A 173 24.00 5.02 28.40
N SER A 174 23.52 6.22 28.74
CA SER A 174 22.47 6.91 28.01
C SER A 174 22.87 7.19 26.56
N ASN A 175 24.12 7.61 26.33
CA ASN A 175 24.67 7.80 24.99
C ASN A 175 24.67 6.49 24.18
N SER A 176 25.08 5.37 24.79
CA SER A 176 25.07 4.08 24.10
C SER A 176 23.66 3.62 23.72
N VAL A 177 22.68 3.82 24.60
CA VAL A 177 21.26 3.53 24.31
C VAL A 177 20.72 4.46 23.23
N TYR A 178 21.08 5.74 23.26
CA TYR A 178 20.66 6.72 22.27
C TYR A 178 21.20 6.41 20.86
N LEU A 179 22.46 6.01 20.74
CA LEU A 179 23.03 5.59 19.46
C LEU A 179 22.30 4.37 18.87
N LYS A 180 21.89 3.40 19.72
CA LYS A 180 21.06 2.26 19.30
C LYS A 180 19.66 2.69 18.85
N TYR A 181 19.06 3.66 19.55
CA TYR A 181 17.79 4.25 19.13
C TYR A 181 17.91 4.91 17.75
N CYS A 182 18.92 5.74 17.53
CA CYS A 182 19.17 6.42 16.26
C CYS A 182 19.42 5.44 15.10
N ALA A 183 20.06 4.30 15.37
CA ALA A 183 20.29 3.26 14.37
C ALA A 183 18.97 2.58 13.92
N LEU A 184 18.00 2.42 14.83
CA LEU A 184 16.68 1.86 14.53
C LEU A 184 15.71 2.90 13.94
N TYR A 185 15.84 4.15 14.35
CA TYR A 185 14.92 5.24 14.02
C TYR A 185 15.68 6.47 13.48
N PRO A 186 16.34 6.34 12.31
CA PRO A 186 17.13 7.44 11.74
C PRO A 186 16.27 8.67 11.43
N ASP A 187 14.97 8.50 11.14
CA ASP A 187 13.99 9.58 10.92
C ASP A 187 13.70 10.41 12.18
N LYS A 188 14.05 9.91 13.38
CA LYS A 188 13.83 10.60 14.65
C LYS A 188 15.04 11.35 15.16
N ILE A 189 16.21 11.17 14.55
CA ILE A 189 17.47 11.74 15.03
C ILE A 189 17.32 13.25 15.30
N LEU A 190 16.88 14.04 14.31
CA LEU A 190 16.79 15.49 14.47
C LEU A 190 15.74 15.93 15.50
N GLN A 191 14.70 15.12 15.72
CA GLN A 191 13.67 15.37 16.72
C GLN A 191 14.19 15.14 18.15
N THR A 192 15.13 14.21 18.34
CA THR A 192 15.60 13.77 19.66
C THR A 192 17.04 14.18 19.99
N ILE A 193 17.79 14.80 19.06
CA ILE A 193 19.22 15.11 19.25
C ILE A 193 19.50 16.23 20.23
N ARG A 194 18.49 17.04 20.59
CA ARG A 194 18.65 18.26 21.41
C ARG A 194 19.45 18.06 22.72
N PRO A 195 19.24 17.00 23.51
CA PRO A 195 20.04 16.75 24.72
C PRO A 195 21.50 16.38 24.42
N TYR A 196 21.78 15.90 23.20
CA TYR A 196 23.05 15.32 22.79
C TYR A 196 23.88 16.23 21.86
N ILE A 197 23.47 17.48 21.62
CA ILE A 197 24.13 18.40 20.67
C ILE A 197 25.60 18.73 20.99
N ARG A 198 26.02 18.50 22.24
CA ARG A 198 27.39 18.69 22.73
C ARG A 198 28.21 17.41 22.74
N GLU A 199 27.58 16.26 22.47
CA GLU A 199 28.26 14.98 22.44
C GLU A 199 29.14 14.84 21.18
N PRO A 200 30.29 14.15 21.25
CA PRO A 200 31.20 14.01 20.10
C PRO A 200 30.57 13.35 18.86
N PHE A 201 29.54 12.53 19.04
CA PHE A 201 28.85 11.83 17.94
C PHE A 201 27.73 12.66 17.29
N ALA A 202 27.40 13.85 17.81
CA ALA A 202 26.24 14.62 17.35
C ALA A 202 26.33 14.96 15.86
N ASP A 203 27.50 15.39 15.40
CA ASP A 203 27.71 15.76 13.99
C ASP A 203 27.57 14.53 13.08
N SER A 204 28.04 13.34 13.51
CA SER A 204 27.86 12.09 12.78
C SER A 204 26.40 11.67 12.69
N LEU A 205 25.61 11.89 13.75
CA LEU A 205 24.17 11.64 13.72
C LEU A 205 23.45 12.58 12.75
N VAL A 206 23.87 13.84 12.64
CA VAL A 206 23.34 14.76 11.62
C VAL A 206 23.63 14.27 10.21
N VAL A 207 24.82 13.74 9.95
CA VAL A 207 25.15 13.13 8.64
C VAL A 207 24.26 11.91 8.37
N ALA A 208 24.07 11.04 9.35
CA ALA A 208 23.20 9.89 9.22
C ALA A 208 21.74 10.30 8.93
N ALA A 209 21.22 11.31 9.64
CA ALA A 209 19.90 11.87 9.41
C ALA A 209 19.77 12.49 8.00
N CYS A 210 20.79 13.23 7.56
CA CYS A 210 20.82 13.85 6.23
C CYS A 210 20.79 12.80 5.11
N ARG A 211 21.58 11.73 5.23
CA ARG A 211 21.61 10.63 4.25
C ARG A 211 20.30 9.87 4.19
N PHE A 212 19.63 9.73 5.33
CA PHE A 212 18.34 9.05 5.43
C PHE A 212 17.19 9.91 4.88
N ASP A 213 17.07 11.16 5.34
CA ASP A 213 16.02 12.11 4.95
C ASP A 213 16.58 13.53 4.84
N PRO A 214 17.09 13.91 3.65
CA PRO A 214 17.61 15.25 3.43
C PRO A 214 16.52 16.34 3.48
N VAL A 215 15.24 15.98 3.35
CA VAL A 215 14.11 16.93 3.40
C VAL A 215 13.85 17.35 4.84
N GLN A 216 13.91 16.39 5.76
CA GLN A 216 13.82 16.68 7.17
C GLN A 216 14.98 17.57 7.62
N LEU A 217 16.21 17.24 7.23
CA LEU A 217 17.37 18.09 7.52
C LEU A 217 17.19 19.51 6.98
N TYR A 218 16.74 19.65 5.72
CA TYR A 218 16.40 20.94 5.12
C TYR A 218 15.42 21.74 5.99
N THR A 219 14.37 21.09 6.50
CA THR A 219 13.35 21.74 7.34
C THR A 219 13.94 22.28 8.64
N TYR A 220 14.76 21.49 9.34
CA TYR A 220 15.44 21.93 10.56
C TYR A 220 16.49 23.03 10.27
N ALA A 221 17.16 22.95 9.13
CA ALA A 221 18.18 23.91 8.72
C ALA A 221 17.61 25.31 8.43
N GLN A 222 16.31 25.46 8.14
CA GLN A 222 15.66 26.76 8.00
C GLN A 222 15.78 27.62 9.27
N SER A 223 15.72 26.99 10.46
CA SER A 223 15.82 27.69 11.74
C SER A 223 17.27 27.78 12.22
N VAL A 224 18.04 28.70 11.65
CA VAL A 224 19.47 28.91 11.98
C VAL A 224 19.77 29.17 13.46
N SER A 225 18.77 29.65 14.22
CA SER A 225 18.91 30.00 15.63
C SER A 225 18.61 28.84 16.59
N SER A 226 17.89 27.81 16.12
CA SER A 226 17.57 26.62 16.91
C SER A 226 18.83 25.82 17.27
N PRO A 227 18.85 25.08 18.39
CA PRO A 227 19.98 24.21 18.73
C PRO A 227 20.34 23.21 17.61
N GLU A 228 19.33 22.62 16.98
CA GLU A 228 19.45 21.66 15.87
C GLU A 228 19.95 22.36 14.60
N GLY A 229 19.40 23.54 14.28
CA GLY A 229 19.86 24.33 13.14
C GLY A 229 21.33 24.75 13.29
N LYS A 230 21.74 25.22 14.47
CA LYS A 230 23.17 25.52 14.75
C LYS A 230 24.06 24.29 14.60
N LEU A 231 23.59 23.13 15.04
CA LEU A 231 24.28 21.85 14.89
C LEU A 231 24.42 21.46 13.40
N ILE A 232 23.39 21.68 12.60
CA ILE A 232 23.42 21.44 11.15
C ILE A 232 24.39 22.38 10.45
N HIS A 233 24.30 23.69 10.71
CA HIS A 233 25.09 24.72 10.03
C HIS A 233 26.58 24.73 10.42
N ARG A 234 26.96 24.13 11.56
CA ARG A 234 28.38 23.94 11.92
C ARG A 234 29.02 22.69 11.31
N ASN A 235 28.21 21.78 10.75
CA ASN A 235 28.69 20.50 10.26
C ASN A 235 29.52 20.69 8.99
N SER A 236 30.62 19.95 8.86
CA SER A 236 31.54 20.05 7.72
C SER A 236 31.33 18.99 6.64
N ASP A 237 30.34 18.10 6.77
CA ASP A 237 30.00 17.12 5.75
C ASP A 237 29.43 17.84 4.50
N PRO A 238 29.95 17.55 3.29
CA PRO A 238 29.52 18.25 2.07
C PRO A 238 28.02 18.16 1.80
N MET A 239 27.38 17.03 2.11
CA MET A 239 25.95 16.85 1.90
C MET A 239 25.13 17.69 2.87
N VAL A 240 25.52 17.70 4.15
CA VAL A 240 24.89 18.54 5.17
C VAL A 240 25.04 20.02 4.82
N MET A 241 26.24 20.47 4.43
CA MET A 241 26.50 21.85 4.02
C MET A 241 25.66 22.28 2.81
N ALA A 242 25.53 21.40 1.80
CA ALA A 242 24.74 21.68 0.61
C ALA A 242 23.24 21.82 0.94
N VAL A 243 22.68 20.90 1.74
CA VAL A 243 21.27 20.96 2.17
C VAL A 243 21.03 22.17 3.06
N ALA A 244 21.95 22.48 3.98
CA ALA A 244 21.88 23.65 4.84
C ALA A 244 21.92 24.96 4.03
N SER A 245 22.80 25.05 3.03
CA SER A 245 22.86 26.20 2.12
C SER A 245 21.59 26.33 1.29
N LEU A 246 21.08 25.20 0.79
CA LEU A 246 19.83 25.15 0.04
C LEU A 246 18.65 25.62 0.89
N SER A 247 18.62 25.31 2.20
CA SER A 247 17.57 25.78 3.13
C SER A 247 17.39 27.29 3.20
N GLN A 248 18.41 28.05 2.81
CA GLN A 248 18.41 29.51 2.80
C GLN A 248 18.12 30.10 1.41
N THR A 249 17.89 29.25 0.40
CA THR A 249 17.64 29.67 -0.98
C THR A 249 16.14 29.88 -1.23
N PRO A 250 15.72 30.99 -1.86
CA PRO A 250 14.32 31.17 -2.29
C PRO A 250 13.87 30.01 -3.20
N ASN A 251 12.64 29.52 -3.00
CA ASN A 251 12.07 28.39 -3.75
C ASN A 251 12.90 27.10 -3.67
N ALA A 252 13.65 26.88 -2.58
CA ALA A 252 14.57 25.76 -2.45
C ALA A 252 13.96 24.37 -2.74
N LEU A 253 12.67 24.16 -2.50
CA LEU A 253 11.99 22.92 -2.84
C LEU A 253 12.05 22.58 -4.35
N LEU A 254 12.17 23.58 -5.23
CA LEU A 254 12.34 23.38 -6.67
C LEU A 254 13.77 22.98 -7.08
N TYR A 255 14.73 23.06 -6.17
CA TYR A 255 16.10 22.59 -6.41
C TYR A 255 16.34 21.19 -5.83
N PHE A 256 15.53 20.81 -4.85
CA PHE A 256 15.65 19.55 -4.12
C PHE A 256 15.66 18.28 -5.01
N PRO A 257 14.84 18.18 -6.08
CA PRO A 257 14.91 17.07 -7.05
C PRO A 257 16.29 16.82 -7.67
N PHE A 258 17.16 17.83 -7.64
CA PHE A 258 18.49 17.83 -8.27
C PHE A 258 19.61 17.78 -7.24
N LEU A 259 19.33 17.43 -5.98
CA LEU A 259 20.33 17.48 -4.91
C LEU A 259 21.56 16.63 -5.21
N ASP A 260 21.40 15.42 -5.77
CA ASP A 260 22.53 14.58 -6.16
C ASP A 260 23.37 15.21 -7.30
N ASP A 261 22.73 15.84 -8.28
CA ASP A 261 23.40 16.59 -9.35
C ASP A 261 24.13 17.83 -8.81
N LEU A 262 23.57 18.50 -7.81
CA LEU A 262 24.18 19.65 -7.14
C LEU A 262 25.40 19.23 -6.32
N LEU A 263 25.31 18.12 -5.59
CA LEU A 263 26.40 17.56 -4.78
C LEU A 263 27.57 17.07 -5.64
N SER A 264 27.28 16.47 -6.79
CA SER A 264 28.29 16.01 -7.75
C SER A 264 28.85 17.14 -8.63
N GLY A 265 28.29 18.35 -8.56
CA GLY A 265 28.66 19.47 -9.41
C GLY A 265 28.22 19.34 -10.88
N LYS A 266 27.40 18.34 -11.21
CA LYS A 266 26.82 18.13 -12.54
C LYS A 266 25.84 19.23 -12.93
N GLN A 267 25.15 19.80 -11.93
CA GLN A 267 24.33 20.99 -12.07
C GLN A 267 24.70 22.04 -11.01
N SER A 268 24.38 23.31 -11.29
CA SER A 268 24.52 24.40 -10.34
C SER A 268 23.20 25.09 -10.01
N ILE A 269 23.12 25.74 -8.86
CA ILE A 269 21.95 26.52 -8.44
C ILE A 269 21.64 27.61 -9.48
N GLU A 270 22.66 28.24 -10.06
CA GLU A 270 22.51 29.29 -11.08
C GLU A 270 21.88 28.76 -12.37
N GLN A 271 22.22 27.53 -12.77
CA GLN A 271 21.63 26.89 -13.95
C GLN A 271 20.14 26.60 -13.73
N ILE A 272 19.79 26.02 -12.58
CA ILE A 272 18.39 25.71 -12.24
C ILE A 272 17.57 26.99 -12.00
N ARG A 273 18.17 28.04 -11.42
CA ARG A 273 17.52 29.34 -11.18
C ARG A 273 16.99 29.98 -12.46
N LYS A 274 17.61 29.73 -13.62
CA LYS A 274 17.10 30.22 -14.92
C LYS A 274 15.74 29.64 -15.30
N LEU A 275 15.39 28.46 -14.77
CA LEU A 275 14.11 27.79 -14.99
C LEU A 275 13.12 28.09 -13.86
N VAL A 276 13.62 28.16 -12.62
CA VAL A 276 12.80 28.36 -11.43
C VAL A 276 12.36 29.82 -11.24
N GLY A 277 13.17 30.78 -11.72
CA GLY A 277 12.95 32.20 -11.47
C GLY A 277 13.17 32.58 -10.00
N ASN A 278 12.81 33.82 -9.66
CA ASN A 278 12.94 34.37 -8.30
C ASN A 278 11.59 34.36 -7.54
N GLY A 279 10.69 33.42 -7.86
CA GLY A 279 9.30 33.40 -7.39
C GLY A 279 8.33 33.36 -8.58
N GLU A 280 7.30 34.19 -8.59
CA GLU A 280 6.25 34.21 -9.63
C GLU A 280 6.72 34.73 -11.00
N LYS A 281 7.85 35.46 -11.04
CA LYS A 281 8.41 35.99 -12.29
C LYS A 281 9.57 35.12 -12.78
N GLY A 282 9.47 34.72 -14.05
CA GLY A 282 10.53 33.99 -14.76
C GLY A 282 10.52 32.47 -14.59
N TYR A 283 9.45 31.89 -14.04
CA TYR A 283 9.29 30.43 -13.98
C TYR A 283 8.99 29.84 -15.36
N ASP A 284 9.90 29.04 -15.90
CA ASP A 284 9.72 28.24 -17.11
C ASP A 284 9.23 26.84 -16.74
N SER A 285 7.92 26.65 -16.70
CA SER A 285 7.31 25.38 -16.33
C SER A 285 7.67 24.24 -17.29
N VAL A 286 7.85 24.53 -18.59
CA VAL A 286 8.20 23.52 -19.60
C VAL A 286 9.67 23.14 -19.47
N GLY A 287 10.57 24.12 -19.38
CA GLY A 287 12.00 23.89 -19.19
C GLY A 287 12.30 23.17 -17.89
N TYR A 288 11.62 23.54 -16.80
CA TYR A 288 11.74 22.87 -15.51
C TYR A 288 11.25 21.41 -15.56
N TYR A 289 10.08 21.15 -16.15
CA TYR A 289 9.59 19.79 -16.32
C TYR A 289 10.51 18.93 -17.18
N ARG A 290 11.04 19.48 -18.27
CA ARG A 290 12.06 18.82 -19.10
C ARG A 290 13.30 18.45 -18.30
N LEU A 291 13.75 19.34 -17.40
CA LEU A 291 14.89 19.05 -16.53
C LEU A 291 14.58 17.89 -15.59
N LEU A 292 13.41 17.86 -14.95
CA LEU A 292 12.98 16.74 -14.09
C LEU A 292 12.97 15.42 -14.86
N VAL A 293 12.38 15.38 -16.07
CA VAL A 293 12.35 14.16 -16.91
C VAL A 293 13.76 13.70 -17.27
N LYS A 294 14.64 14.64 -17.65
CA LYS A 294 16.03 14.32 -17.98
C LYS A 294 16.77 13.74 -16.77
N THR A 295 16.57 14.31 -15.58
CA THR A 295 17.17 13.82 -14.34
C THR A 295 16.61 12.44 -13.98
N GLU A 296 15.32 12.19 -14.14
CA GLU A 296 14.70 10.89 -13.84
C GLU A 296 15.27 9.77 -14.71
N ILE A 297 15.38 10.00 -16.03
CA ILE A 297 15.97 9.02 -16.96
C ILE A 297 17.39 8.65 -16.53
N GLU A 298 18.18 9.66 -16.17
CA GLU A 298 19.57 9.47 -15.77
C GLU A 298 19.71 8.81 -14.39
N TYR A 299 18.82 9.13 -13.45
CA TYR A 299 18.81 8.56 -12.11
C TYR A 299 18.36 7.11 -12.15
N PHE A 300 17.33 6.81 -12.93
CA PHE A 300 16.89 5.43 -13.14
C PHE A 300 17.96 4.58 -13.85
N ARG A 301 18.74 5.17 -14.76
CA ARG A 301 19.91 4.49 -15.35
C ARG A 301 20.89 4.02 -14.27
N ARG A 302 21.17 4.83 -13.24
CA ARG A 302 22.08 4.45 -12.13
C ARG A 302 21.49 3.35 -11.25
N LEU A 303 20.18 3.37 -11.01
CA LEU A 303 19.49 2.32 -10.25
C LEU A 303 19.54 0.95 -10.91
N THR A 304 19.63 0.92 -12.24
CA THR A 304 19.60 -0.32 -13.04
C THR A 304 20.98 -0.79 -13.47
N GLN A 305 22.04 -0.02 -13.16
CA GLN A 305 23.43 -0.41 -13.43
C GLN A 305 23.96 -1.43 -12.41
N ASN A 306 25.08 -2.06 -12.74
CA ASN A 306 25.80 -2.96 -11.85
C ASN A 306 27.25 -2.45 -11.67
N PRO A 307 27.65 -2.00 -10.47
CA PRO A 307 26.86 -1.93 -9.23
C PRO A 307 25.74 -0.88 -9.33
N ALA A 308 24.61 -1.16 -8.68
CA ALA A 308 23.49 -0.22 -8.61
C ALA A 308 23.82 0.89 -7.61
N ASP A 309 23.41 2.11 -7.93
CA ASP A 309 23.59 3.29 -7.09
C ASP A 309 22.27 4.07 -7.00
N THR A 310 21.92 4.51 -5.79
CA THR A 310 20.66 5.21 -5.50
C THR A 310 20.92 6.71 -5.38
N PRO A 311 20.43 7.53 -6.33
CA PRO A 311 20.64 8.97 -6.27
C PRO A 311 19.97 9.61 -5.06
N VAL A 312 20.64 10.61 -4.47
CA VAL A 312 20.11 11.39 -3.36
C VAL A 312 18.84 12.13 -3.76
N ALA A 313 17.82 12.12 -2.89
CA ALA A 313 16.55 12.84 -3.08
C ALA A 313 15.76 12.44 -4.34
N MET A 314 15.99 11.24 -4.89
CA MET A 314 15.15 10.70 -5.95
C MET A 314 13.72 10.39 -5.45
N PHE A 315 13.63 9.86 -4.23
CA PHE A 315 12.39 9.47 -3.55
C PHE A 315 12.11 10.37 -2.34
N GLY A 316 10.92 10.22 -1.74
CA GLY A 316 10.50 10.96 -0.56
C GLY A 316 9.78 12.27 -0.88
N ALA A 317 9.32 12.96 0.18
CA ALA A 317 8.58 14.21 0.04
C ALA A 317 9.43 15.28 -0.68
N ASN A 318 8.90 15.93 -1.72
CA ASN A 318 9.63 16.88 -2.57
C ASN A 318 10.85 16.30 -3.33
N GLY A 319 11.05 14.97 -3.29
CA GLY A 319 12.04 14.30 -4.13
C GLY A 319 11.69 14.37 -5.62
N LEU A 320 12.59 13.87 -6.46
CA LEU A 320 12.47 13.94 -7.92
C LEU A 320 11.14 13.41 -8.44
N ARG A 321 10.75 12.19 -8.05
CA ARG A 321 9.52 11.56 -8.56
C ARG A 321 8.25 12.28 -8.11
N GLU A 322 8.19 12.74 -6.86
CA GLU A 322 7.05 13.51 -6.35
C GLU A 322 6.93 14.86 -7.05
N MET A 323 8.05 15.56 -7.26
CA MET A 323 8.04 16.82 -8.00
C MET A 323 7.68 16.61 -9.47
N LEU A 324 8.23 15.56 -10.12
CA LEU A 324 7.91 15.21 -11.49
C LEU A 324 6.42 14.94 -11.67
N LYS A 325 5.81 14.18 -10.75
CA LYS A 325 4.37 13.96 -10.71
C LYS A 325 3.59 15.26 -10.49
N ALA A 326 3.93 16.03 -9.47
CA ALA A 326 3.23 17.28 -9.16
C ALA A 326 3.25 18.25 -10.36
N LYS A 327 4.38 18.35 -11.08
CA LYS A 327 4.53 19.22 -12.26
C LYS A 327 3.87 18.66 -13.51
N ALA A 328 3.87 17.34 -13.72
CA ALA A 328 3.06 16.68 -14.75
C ALA A 328 1.56 17.03 -14.56
N LEU A 329 1.07 16.92 -13.33
CA LEU A 329 -0.32 17.21 -12.97
C LEU A 329 -0.65 18.69 -13.15
N GLN A 330 0.14 19.57 -12.56
CA GLN A 330 -0.11 21.01 -12.50
C GLN A 330 -0.08 21.66 -13.90
N HIS A 331 0.94 21.35 -14.70
CA HIS A 331 1.22 22.13 -15.92
C HIS A 331 0.72 21.48 -17.21
N PHE A 332 0.38 20.19 -17.18
CA PHE A 332 0.05 19.46 -18.41
C PHE A 332 -1.27 18.71 -18.30
N ILE A 333 -1.42 17.82 -17.32
CA ILE A 333 -2.61 16.97 -17.20
C ILE A 333 -3.85 17.78 -16.81
N THR A 334 -3.75 18.64 -15.78
CA THR A 334 -4.90 19.46 -15.35
C THR A 334 -5.40 20.35 -16.50
N PRO A 335 -4.54 21.10 -17.22
CA PRO A 335 -4.99 21.88 -18.38
C PRO A 335 -5.71 21.07 -19.47
N ILE A 336 -5.18 19.91 -19.89
CA ILE A 336 -5.84 19.10 -20.93
C ILE A 336 -7.12 18.41 -20.44
N ASN A 337 -7.21 18.12 -19.14
CA ASN A 337 -8.40 17.59 -18.49
C ASN A 337 -9.49 18.66 -18.33
N THR A 338 -9.13 19.88 -17.94
CA THR A 338 -10.10 20.98 -17.83
C THR A 338 -10.79 21.25 -19.18
N LEU A 339 -10.06 21.07 -20.28
CA LEU A 339 -10.57 21.25 -21.65
C LEU A 339 -11.15 19.96 -22.27
N HIS A 340 -11.60 18.99 -21.45
CA HIS A 340 -12.00 17.66 -21.94
C HIS A 340 -13.24 17.65 -22.84
N ASP A 341 -14.07 18.68 -22.74
CA ASP A 341 -15.28 18.97 -23.53
C ASP A 341 -14.99 19.77 -24.82
N VAL A 342 -13.78 20.33 -24.95
CA VAL A 342 -13.38 21.12 -26.12
C VAL A 342 -13.05 20.21 -27.30
N ASN A 343 -13.86 20.29 -28.36
CA ASN A 343 -13.69 19.51 -29.59
C ASN A 343 -12.43 19.86 -30.40
N ASN A 344 -11.95 21.11 -30.32
CA ASN A 344 -10.75 21.53 -31.06
C ASN A 344 -9.47 21.04 -30.36
N LEU A 345 -8.87 19.96 -30.90
CA LEU A 345 -7.67 19.34 -30.32
C LEU A 345 -6.44 20.25 -30.28
N ASN A 346 -6.32 21.23 -31.16
CA ASN A 346 -5.20 22.18 -31.12
C ASN A 346 -5.30 23.16 -29.95
N VAL A 347 -6.52 23.44 -29.50
CA VAL A 347 -6.75 24.23 -28.30
C VAL A 347 -6.62 23.34 -27.07
N ARG A 348 -7.32 22.20 -27.07
CA ARG A 348 -7.37 21.27 -25.94
C ARG A 348 -6.00 20.72 -25.55
N MET A 349 -5.19 20.31 -26.52
CA MET A 349 -3.90 19.66 -26.27
C MET A 349 -2.72 20.62 -26.27
N LYS A 350 -2.96 21.94 -26.36
CA LYS A 350 -1.91 22.96 -26.49
C LYS A 350 -0.85 22.87 -25.38
N ALA A 351 -1.24 22.53 -24.16
CA ALA A 351 -0.34 22.43 -23.01
C ALA A 351 0.79 21.40 -23.23
N ILE A 352 0.53 20.31 -23.98
CA ILE A 352 1.51 19.24 -24.21
C ILE A 352 2.26 19.38 -25.55
N ASP A 353 1.90 20.36 -26.38
CA ASP A 353 2.59 20.63 -27.65
C ASP A 353 4.10 20.86 -27.55
N PRO A 354 4.65 21.54 -26.52
CA PRO A 354 6.09 21.75 -26.43
C PRO A 354 6.86 20.52 -25.95
N LEU A 355 6.16 19.44 -25.55
CA LEU A 355 6.78 18.25 -24.98
C LEU A 355 7.33 17.29 -26.05
N THR A 356 8.40 16.58 -25.70
CA THR A 356 8.96 15.45 -26.46
C THR A 356 8.20 14.15 -26.19
N ALA A 357 8.51 13.08 -26.93
CA ALA A 357 7.89 11.78 -26.70
C ALA A 357 8.21 11.21 -25.30
N GLN A 358 9.45 11.38 -24.82
CA GLN A 358 9.85 10.97 -23.47
C GLN A 358 9.11 11.79 -22.40
N GLU A 359 8.99 13.10 -22.59
CA GLU A 359 8.29 13.98 -21.65
C GLU A 359 6.79 13.64 -21.55
N ILE A 360 6.15 13.32 -22.68
CA ILE A 360 4.76 12.85 -22.71
C ILE A 360 4.64 11.46 -22.08
N TYR A 361 5.60 10.55 -22.31
CA TYR A 361 5.64 9.24 -21.65
C TYR A 361 5.63 9.39 -20.13
N TYR A 362 6.56 10.18 -19.56
CA TYR A 362 6.59 10.44 -18.12
C TYR A 362 5.34 11.15 -17.62
N MET A 363 4.79 12.09 -18.40
CA MET A 363 3.54 12.78 -18.03
C MET A 363 2.41 11.76 -17.88
N MET A 364 2.27 10.84 -18.84
CA MET A 364 1.24 9.81 -18.81
C MET A 364 1.39 8.89 -17.61
N VAL A 365 2.58 8.31 -17.37
CA VAL A 365 2.79 7.35 -16.27
C VAL A 365 2.72 8.00 -14.88
N MET A 366 3.07 9.28 -14.75
CA MET A 366 2.93 10.03 -13.51
C MET A 366 1.47 10.42 -13.24
N GLY A 367 0.69 10.58 -14.30
CA GLY A 367 -0.73 10.95 -14.28
C GLY A 367 -1.72 9.80 -14.18
N GLU A 368 -1.27 8.57 -13.90
CA GLU A 368 -2.08 7.35 -13.98
C GLU A 368 -3.48 7.46 -13.39
N ASN A 369 -3.58 8.08 -12.20
CA ASN A 369 -4.82 8.21 -11.44
C ASN A 369 -5.65 9.45 -11.81
N ASP A 370 -5.03 10.44 -12.46
CA ASP A 370 -5.60 11.77 -12.64
C ASP A 370 -5.92 12.07 -14.11
N ILE A 371 -5.31 11.37 -15.07
CA ILE A 371 -5.51 11.62 -16.50
C ILE A 371 -6.86 11.06 -16.98
N TYR A 372 -7.67 11.90 -17.62
CA TYR A 372 -8.97 11.46 -18.16
C TYR A 372 -8.78 10.57 -19.38
N THR A 373 -9.75 9.70 -19.66
CA THR A 373 -9.65 8.76 -20.79
C THR A 373 -9.41 9.43 -22.14
N SER A 374 -10.14 10.48 -22.46
CA SER A 374 -9.92 11.22 -23.72
C SER A 374 -8.56 11.93 -23.72
N SER A 375 -8.16 12.53 -22.59
CA SER A 375 -6.85 13.18 -22.44
C SER A 375 -5.69 12.19 -22.63
N TYR A 376 -5.76 10.99 -22.05
CA TYR A 376 -4.75 9.94 -22.25
C TYR A 376 -4.63 9.54 -23.72
N LYS A 377 -5.75 9.25 -24.39
CA LYS A 377 -5.74 8.84 -25.80
C LYS A 377 -5.12 9.88 -26.71
N HIS A 378 -5.47 11.15 -26.53
CA HIS A 378 -4.88 12.23 -27.31
C HIS A 378 -3.40 12.44 -26.98
N SER A 379 -3.00 12.28 -25.71
CA SER A 379 -1.59 12.32 -25.29
C SER A 379 -0.79 11.18 -25.90
N PHE A 380 -1.31 9.95 -25.87
CA PHE A 380 -0.71 8.77 -26.50
C PHE A 380 -0.51 8.99 -28.02
N ASN A 381 -1.53 9.48 -28.71
CA ASN A 381 -1.42 9.79 -30.14
C ASN A 381 -0.38 10.89 -30.40
N ARG A 382 -0.34 11.94 -29.57
CA ARG A 382 0.67 13.00 -29.67
C ARG A 382 2.08 12.46 -29.41
N MET A 383 2.24 11.56 -28.44
CA MET A 383 3.51 10.88 -28.16
C MET A 383 4.03 10.14 -29.40
N LEU A 384 3.17 9.33 -30.04
CA LEU A 384 3.53 8.64 -31.28
C LEU A 384 3.88 9.62 -32.41
N GLN A 385 3.13 10.72 -32.56
CA GLN A 385 3.45 11.76 -33.55
C GLN A 385 4.81 12.41 -33.29
N LYS A 386 5.17 12.64 -32.01
CA LYS A 386 6.48 13.19 -31.62
C LYS A 386 7.64 12.24 -31.90
N MET A 387 7.38 10.95 -32.13
CA MET A 387 8.37 9.97 -32.55
C MET A 387 8.62 9.97 -34.06
N GLY A 388 7.88 10.80 -34.82
CA GLY A 388 8.03 10.95 -36.27
C GLY A 388 7.10 10.05 -37.09
N PRO A 389 7.25 10.03 -38.43
CA PRO A 389 6.33 9.33 -39.34
C PRO A 389 6.35 7.81 -39.21
N ASN A 390 7.46 7.24 -38.70
CA ASN A 390 7.62 5.82 -38.43
C ASN A 390 7.94 5.60 -36.95
N PRO A 391 6.92 5.66 -36.05
CA PRO A 391 7.16 5.54 -34.61
C PRO A 391 7.86 4.22 -34.26
N ARG A 392 8.92 4.32 -33.44
CA ARG A 392 9.68 3.18 -32.90
C ARG A 392 9.49 3.07 -31.39
N ALA A 393 8.47 2.32 -30.99
CA ALA A 393 8.07 2.17 -29.59
C ALA A 393 9.16 1.45 -28.75
N ASP A 394 9.90 0.53 -29.37
CA ASP A 394 11.10 -0.08 -28.79
C ASP A 394 12.19 0.96 -28.48
N SER A 395 12.46 1.88 -29.41
CA SER A 395 13.45 2.94 -29.20
C SER A 395 13.03 3.93 -28.12
N LEU A 396 11.73 4.24 -28.00
CA LEU A 396 11.22 5.08 -26.92
C LEU A 396 11.52 4.44 -25.56
N LEU A 397 11.15 3.17 -25.36
CA LEU A 397 11.39 2.45 -24.11
C LEU A 397 12.89 2.37 -23.77
N MET A 398 13.74 2.12 -24.77
CA MET A 398 15.20 2.12 -24.56
C MET A 398 15.73 3.49 -24.15
N SER A 399 15.18 4.59 -24.72
CA SER A 399 15.61 5.95 -24.39
C SER A 399 15.25 6.40 -22.97
N VAL A 400 14.31 5.72 -22.32
CA VAL A 400 13.94 5.93 -20.92
C VAL A 400 14.40 4.77 -20.03
N HIS A 401 15.31 3.93 -20.52
CA HIS A 401 15.83 2.74 -19.83
C HIS A 401 14.75 1.77 -19.33
N ALA A 402 13.60 1.75 -20.00
CA ALA A 402 12.40 1.02 -19.59
C ALA A 402 11.87 1.43 -18.20
N ASP A 403 12.19 2.62 -17.70
CA ASP A 403 11.58 3.12 -16.46
C ASP A 403 10.05 3.16 -16.61
N PHE A 404 9.34 2.75 -15.56
CA PHE A 404 7.88 2.63 -15.54
C PHE A 404 7.25 1.78 -16.67
N PHE A 405 7.99 0.94 -17.39
CA PHE A 405 7.42 0.24 -18.56
C PHE A 405 6.20 -0.62 -18.21
N LYS A 406 6.20 -1.33 -17.07
CA LYS A 406 5.06 -2.13 -16.63
C LYS A 406 3.80 -1.27 -16.46
N LYS A 407 3.95 -0.13 -15.78
CA LYS A 407 2.88 0.86 -15.60
C LYS A 407 2.41 1.41 -16.95
N PHE A 408 3.32 1.74 -17.86
CA PHE A 408 2.94 2.21 -19.19
C PHE A 408 2.15 1.15 -19.98
N ILE A 409 2.56 -0.12 -19.92
CA ILE A 409 1.87 -1.23 -20.60
C ILE A 409 0.49 -1.47 -20.01
N LYS A 410 0.36 -1.49 -18.67
CA LYS A 410 -0.91 -1.50 -17.95
C LYS A 410 -1.83 -0.37 -18.42
N MET A 411 -1.32 0.86 -18.43
CA MET A 411 -2.10 2.03 -18.88
C MET A 411 -2.51 1.87 -20.35
N ALA A 412 -1.59 1.52 -21.25
CA ALA A 412 -1.91 1.30 -22.65
C ALA A 412 -2.97 0.20 -22.83
N ALA A 413 -2.95 -0.87 -22.03
CA ALA A 413 -3.99 -1.90 -22.07
C ALA A 413 -5.35 -1.37 -21.60
N ASN A 414 -5.36 -0.66 -20.47
CA ASN A 414 -6.56 -0.09 -19.86
C ASN A 414 -7.26 0.95 -20.74
N TYR A 415 -6.50 1.65 -21.58
CA TYR A 415 -7.01 2.64 -22.54
C TYR A 415 -7.12 2.11 -23.97
N ASN A 416 -7.02 0.79 -24.17
CA ASN A 416 -7.13 0.13 -25.48
C ASN A 416 -6.15 0.68 -26.54
N LYS A 417 -4.90 0.93 -26.13
CA LYS A 417 -3.76 1.38 -26.95
C LYS A 417 -2.57 0.42 -26.96
N LEU A 418 -2.61 -0.66 -26.16
CA LEU A 418 -1.50 -1.62 -26.09
C LEU A 418 -1.19 -2.24 -27.46
N ASP A 419 -2.18 -2.79 -28.15
CA ASP A 419 -1.99 -3.39 -29.48
C ASP A 419 -1.42 -2.39 -30.50
N SER A 420 -1.88 -1.12 -30.45
CA SER A 420 -1.32 -0.04 -31.29
C SER A 420 0.14 0.25 -30.96
N PHE A 421 0.50 0.27 -29.68
CA PHE A 421 1.88 0.49 -29.23
C PHE A 421 2.80 -0.65 -29.66
N LEU A 422 2.37 -1.91 -29.47
CA LEU A 422 3.13 -3.11 -29.85
C LEU A 422 3.35 -3.20 -31.36
N LYS A 423 2.40 -2.73 -32.17
CA LYS A 423 2.56 -2.64 -33.64
C LYS A 423 3.58 -1.60 -34.09
N CYS A 424 3.95 -0.63 -33.24
CA CYS A 424 4.99 0.36 -33.51
C CYS A 424 6.41 -0.14 -33.19
N MET A 425 6.63 -1.44 -33.01
CA MET A 425 7.96 -2.01 -32.81
C MET A 425 8.12 -3.35 -33.55
N PRO A 426 9.36 -3.82 -33.77
CA PRO A 426 9.59 -5.14 -34.36
C PRO A 426 8.94 -6.28 -33.54
N PRO A 427 8.46 -7.36 -34.18
CA PRO A 427 7.82 -8.48 -33.47
C PRO A 427 8.68 -9.06 -32.34
N ALA A 428 9.99 -9.25 -32.56
CA ALA A 428 10.91 -9.73 -31.54
C ALA A 428 10.98 -8.80 -30.32
N SER A 429 10.96 -7.48 -30.53
CA SER A 429 10.94 -6.50 -29.44
C SER A 429 9.63 -6.55 -28.65
N SER A 430 8.49 -6.70 -29.32
CA SER A 430 7.19 -6.85 -28.66
C SER A 430 7.13 -8.13 -27.82
N GLU A 431 7.72 -9.23 -28.29
CA GLU A 431 7.79 -10.49 -27.54
C GLU A 431 8.68 -10.35 -26.29
N VAL A 432 9.85 -9.73 -26.41
CA VAL A 432 10.76 -9.47 -25.28
C VAL A 432 10.08 -8.58 -24.23
N LEU A 433 9.41 -7.52 -24.67
CA LEU A 433 8.68 -6.60 -23.78
C LEU A 433 7.58 -7.32 -23.00
N MET A 434 6.77 -8.14 -23.69
CA MET A 434 5.69 -8.87 -23.03
C MET A 434 6.22 -9.99 -22.11
N LYS A 435 7.35 -10.63 -22.45
CA LYS A 435 8.05 -11.55 -21.53
C LYS A 435 8.52 -10.85 -20.26
N ALA A 436 9.12 -9.65 -20.39
CA ALA A 436 9.53 -8.85 -19.25
C ALA A 436 8.35 -8.39 -18.39
N PHE A 437 7.21 -8.09 -19.02
CA PHE A 437 5.97 -7.72 -18.33
C PHE A 437 5.43 -8.85 -17.44
N VAL A 438 5.49 -10.11 -17.92
CA VAL A 438 5.03 -11.30 -17.17
C VAL A 438 6.11 -11.92 -16.26
N ALA A 439 7.32 -11.38 -16.25
CA ALA A 439 8.41 -11.92 -15.45
C ALA A 439 8.33 -11.48 -13.98
N ASN A 440 8.81 -12.35 -13.09
CA ASN A 440 9.00 -12.07 -11.66
C ASN A 440 7.74 -11.63 -10.89
N LEU A 441 6.55 -12.03 -11.33
CA LEU A 441 5.27 -11.63 -10.71
C LEU A 441 5.13 -12.12 -9.26
N HIS A 442 5.86 -13.17 -8.88
CA HIS A 442 5.90 -13.71 -7.53
C HIS A 442 6.84 -12.97 -6.58
N LYS A 443 7.74 -12.12 -7.12
CA LYS A 443 8.72 -11.36 -6.34
C LYS A 443 8.15 -10.01 -5.85
N THR A 444 7.01 -9.58 -6.36
CA THR A 444 6.34 -8.34 -5.93
C THR A 444 5.64 -8.54 -4.59
N GLY A 445 5.47 -7.49 -3.79
CA GLY A 445 4.76 -7.58 -2.50
C GLY A 445 3.25 -7.82 -2.64
N ASN A 446 2.65 -7.31 -3.71
CA ASN A 446 1.21 -7.36 -3.98
C ASN A 446 0.87 -8.16 -5.27
N LEU A 447 -0.42 -8.27 -5.59
CA LEU A 447 -0.93 -8.96 -6.78
C LEU A 447 -1.15 -8.03 -7.99
N GLU A 448 -0.77 -6.75 -7.89
CA GLU A 448 -1.07 -5.74 -8.89
C GLU A 448 -0.47 -6.12 -10.24
N ASP A 449 0.83 -6.41 -10.29
CA ASP A 449 1.52 -6.82 -11.52
C ASP A 449 0.87 -8.06 -12.19
N ALA A 450 0.43 -9.04 -11.40
CA ALA A 450 -0.20 -10.26 -11.94
C ALA A 450 -1.61 -9.97 -12.47
N THR A 451 -2.35 -9.11 -11.78
CA THR A 451 -3.68 -8.63 -12.21
C THR A 451 -3.55 -7.83 -13.51
N ASP A 452 -2.59 -6.92 -13.59
CA ASP A 452 -2.30 -6.11 -14.77
C ASP A 452 -1.95 -6.98 -15.98
N VAL A 453 -1.20 -8.07 -15.76
CA VAL A 453 -0.90 -9.07 -16.79
C VAL A 453 -2.17 -9.78 -17.28
N ALA A 454 -3.03 -10.23 -16.36
CA ALA A 454 -4.29 -10.88 -16.70
C ALA A 454 -5.18 -9.97 -17.55
N ASP A 455 -5.30 -8.71 -17.15
CA ASP A 455 -6.10 -7.70 -17.83
C ASP A 455 -5.54 -7.30 -19.20
N SER A 456 -4.22 -7.10 -19.28
CA SER A 456 -3.55 -6.69 -20.51
C SER A 456 -3.62 -7.73 -21.62
N TYR A 457 -3.70 -9.02 -21.26
CA TYR A 457 -3.82 -10.11 -22.22
C TYR A 457 -5.05 -9.94 -23.14
N SER A 458 -6.16 -9.46 -22.59
CA SER A 458 -7.40 -9.22 -23.35
C SER A 458 -7.31 -8.07 -24.36
N SER A 459 -6.27 -7.23 -24.27
CA SER A 459 -6.06 -6.05 -25.12
C SER A 459 -5.07 -6.32 -26.27
N ILE A 460 -4.64 -7.56 -26.48
CA ILE A 460 -3.72 -7.96 -27.55
C ILE A 460 -4.50 -8.78 -28.59
N THR A 461 -4.33 -8.46 -29.88
CA THR A 461 -5.03 -9.17 -30.97
C THR A 461 -4.13 -10.15 -31.74
N ASP A 462 -2.81 -10.00 -31.64
CA ASP A 462 -1.86 -10.89 -32.30
C ASP A 462 -1.81 -12.27 -31.61
N LYS A 463 -2.37 -13.28 -32.29
CA LYS A 463 -2.42 -14.67 -31.81
C LYS A 463 -1.04 -15.28 -31.56
N LYS A 464 -0.01 -14.92 -32.35
CA LYS A 464 1.35 -15.45 -32.13
C LYS A 464 1.92 -14.91 -30.83
N LEU A 465 1.76 -13.60 -30.59
CA LEU A 465 2.21 -12.98 -29.36
C LEU A 465 1.45 -13.53 -28.13
N LEU A 466 0.12 -13.69 -28.23
CA LEU A 466 -0.70 -14.31 -27.17
C LEU A 466 -0.22 -15.73 -26.80
N ASN A 467 0.15 -16.53 -27.80
CA ASN A 467 0.69 -17.88 -27.59
C ASN A 467 2.08 -17.82 -26.94
N SER A 468 2.97 -16.94 -27.40
CA SER A 468 4.30 -16.75 -26.78
C SER A 468 4.19 -16.34 -25.31
N ILE A 469 3.25 -15.47 -24.96
CA ILE A 469 2.99 -15.05 -23.57
C ILE A 469 2.50 -16.25 -22.74
N LEU A 470 1.53 -17.02 -23.26
CA LEU A 470 1.01 -18.20 -22.58
C LEU A 470 2.11 -19.24 -22.32
N ASP A 471 2.98 -19.50 -23.29
CA ASP A 471 4.07 -20.45 -23.13
C ASP A 471 5.09 -19.97 -22.10
N TYR A 472 5.36 -18.67 -22.03
CA TYR A 472 6.22 -18.09 -21.01
C TYR A 472 5.60 -18.19 -19.61
N VAL A 473 4.28 -18.03 -19.47
CA VAL A 473 3.57 -18.26 -18.21
C VAL A 473 3.70 -19.72 -17.76
N LYS A 474 3.52 -20.70 -18.67
CA LYS A 474 3.73 -22.12 -18.35
C LYS A 474 5.16 -22.41 -17.88
N GLN A 475 6.16 -21.80 -18.53
CA GLN A 475 7.56 -21.95 -18.13
C GLN A 475 7.82 -21.40 -16.73
N ASN A 476 7.31 -20.20 -16.42
CA ASN A 476 7.51 -19.60 -15.09
C ASN A 476 6.76 -20.38 -13.99
N GLU A 477 5.59 -20.94 -14.28
CA GLU A 477 4.89 -21.83 -13.37
C GLU A 477 5.75 -23.05 -13.03
N GLN A 478 6.30 -23.73 -14.06
CA GLN A 478 7.15 -24.90 -13.86
C GLN A 478 8.40 -24.57 -13.04
N VAL A 479 9.08 -23.46 -13.35
CA VAL A 479 10.24 -22.99 -12.56
C VAL A 479 9.85 -22.77 -11.10
N CYS A 480 8.71 -22.11 -10.83
CA CYS A 480 8.26 -21.88 -9.45
C CYS A 480 7.93 -23.20 -8.73
N ILE A 481 7.37 -24.19 -9.44
CA ILE A 481 7.12 -25.53 -8.89
C ILE A 481 8.45 -26.22 -8.53
N ASP A 482 9.41 -26.22 -9.45
CA ASP A 482 10.72 -26.85 -9.28
C ASP A 482 11.52 -26.20 -8.14
N GLU A 483 11.36 -24.89 -7.94
CA GLU A 483 11.98 -24.12 -6.85
C GLU A 483 11.19 -24.18 -5.52
N ASN A 484 10.09 -24.94 -5.44
CA ASN A 484 9.16 -24.95 -4.29
C ASN A 484 8.62 -23.56 -3.90
N ASN A 485 8.50 -22.66 -4.87
CA ASN A 485 7.90 -21.34 -4.70
C ASN A 485 6.38 -21.43 -4.88
N GLN A 486 5.68 -21.76 -3.80
CA GLN A 486 4.23 -21.95 -3.77
C GLN A 486 3.47 -20.72 -4.27
N ARG A 487 3.88 -19.51 -3.88
CA ARG A 487 3.25 -18.27 -4.33
C ARG A 487 3.35 -18.11 -5.85
N GLY A 488 4.53 -18.34 -6.41
CA GLY A 488 4.74 -18.25 -7.85
C GLY A 488 3.97 -19.31 -8.64
N ALA A 489 3.93 -20.55 -8.14
CA ALA A 489 3.16 -21.62 -8.75
C ALA A 489 1.66 -21.28 -8.83
N VAL A 490 1.09 -20.70 -7.76
CA VAL A 490 -0.31 -20.24 -7.75
C VAL A 490 -0.52 -19.10 -8.76
N ILE A 491 0.31 -18.05 -8.73
CA ILE A 491 0.17 -16.89 -9.62
C ILE A 491 0.20 -17.32 -11.10
N TYR A 492 1.23 -18.06 -11.51
CA TYR A 492 1.38 -18.45 -12.91
C TYR A 492 0.37 -19.53 -13.33
N GLY A 493 0.00 -20.45 -12.44
CA GLY A 493 -1.05 -21.45 -12.71
C GLY A 493 -2.43 -20.83 -12.94
N LEU A 494 -2.77 -19.79 -12.18
CA LEU A 494 -4.00 -19.01 -12.39
C LEU A 494 -3.97 -18.26 -13.72
N LEU A 495 -2.88 -17.56 -14.04
CA LEU A 495 -2.70 -16.88 -15.33
C LEU A 495 -2.81 -17.85 -16.51
N LYS A 496 -2.16 -19.01 -16.42
CA LYS A 496 -2.27 -20.08 -17.43
C LYS A 496 -3.73 -20.47 -17.66
N THR A 497 -4.47 -20.73 -16.59
CA THR A 497 -5.88 -21.14 -16.65
C THR A 497 -6.75 -20.07 -17.30
N ILE A 498 -6.54 -18.81 -16.91
CA ILE A 498 -7.24 -17.65 -17.47
C ILE A 498 -6.95 -17.51 -18.97
N PHE A 499 -5.68 -17.58 -19.38
CA PHE A 499 -5.29 -17.42 -20.79
C PHE A 499 -5.82 -18.56 -21.67
N LEU A 500 -5.80 -19.80 -21.18
CA LEU A 500 -6.39 -20.94 -21.89
C LEU A 500 -7.91 -20.81 -22.06
N SER A 501 -8.60 -20.19 -21.11
CA SER A 501 -10.04 -19.96 -21.20
C SER A 501 -10.44 -18.81 -22.14
N ALA A 502 -9.53 -17.86 -22.37
CA ALA A 502 -9.75 -16.74 -23.27
C ALA A 502 -9.77 -17.20 -24.74
N ASP A 503 -9.14 -18.34 -25.06
CA ASP A 503 -9.31 -18.99 -26.35
C ASP A 503 -10.69 -19.66 -26.44
N SER A 504 -11.56 -19.08 -27.27
CA SER A 504 -12.90 -19.58 -27.57
C SER A 504 -12.94 -21.03 -28.08
N ALA A 505 -11.83 -21.60 -28.55
CA ALA A 505 -11.73 -23.01 -28.92
C ALA A 505 -11.67 -23.96 -27.71
N GLY A 506 -11.19 -23.48 -26.55
CA GLY A 506 -10.86 -24.32 -25.39
C GLY A 506 -12.03 -24.76 -24.52
N LYS A 507 -13.21 -24.12 -24.64
CA LYS A 507 -14.43 -24.41 -23.83
C LYS A 507 -14.16 -24.62 -22.31
N VAL A 508 -13.19 -23.92 -21.75
CA VAL A 508 -12.83 -24.06 -20.33
C VAL A 508 -13.87 -23.32 -19.47
N ASP A 509 -14.48 -24.04 -18.53
CA ASP A 509 -15.27 -23.42 -17.47
C ASP A 509 -14.33 -22.91 -16.38
N LEU A 510 -14.12 -21.60 -16.36
CA LEU A 510 -13.28 -20.92 -15.38
C LEU A 510 -13.80 -21.08 -13.95
N THR A 511 -15.12 -21.01 -13.77
CA THR A 511 -15.75 -21.10 -12.44
C THR A 511 -15.41 -22.44 -11.81
N ALA A 512 -15.67 -23.53 -12.55
CA ALA A 512 -15.43 -24.88 -12.07
C ALA A 512 -13.94 -25.17 -11.85
N THR A 513 -13.07 -24.70 -12.75
CA THR A 513 -11.63 -24.96 -12.70
C THR A 513 -10.95 -24.21 -11.56
N LEU A 514 -11.39 -22.97 -11.29
CA LEU A 514 -10.81 -22.11 -10.26
C LEU A 514 -11.46 -22.31 -8.88
N GLY A 515 -12.63 -22.96 -8.82
CA GLY A 515 -13.36 -23.18 -7.57
C GLY A 515 -13.97 -21.90 -6.98
N ILE A 516 -14.34 -20.96 -7.85
CA ILE A 516 -14.93 -19.66 -7.48
C ILE A 516 -16.45 -19.67 -7.70
N SER A 517 -17.17 -18.69 -7.15
CA SER A 517 -18.59 -18.44 -7.46
C SER A 517 -18.78 -18.14 -8.96
N SER A 518 -19.97 -18.44 -9.50
CA SER A 518 -20.26 -18.27 -10.93
C SER A 518 -19.87 -16.87 -11.40
N ILE A 519 -19.14 -16.81 -12.52
CA ILE A 519 -18.84 -15.55 -13.21
C ILE A 519 -19.75 -15.35 -14.44
N TYR A 520 -20.56 -16.36 -14.79
CA TYR A 520 -21.37 -16.39 -16.01
C TYR A 520 -22.83 -16.00 -15.80
N GLU A 521 -23.31 -16.10 -14.56
CA GLU A 521 -24.69 -15.78 -14.21
C GLU A 521 -24.81 -15.31 -12.76
N VAL A 522 -25.92 -14.64 -12.46
CA VAL A 522 -26.33 -14.25 -11.10
C VAL A 522 -27.74 -14.75 -10.86
N TYR A 523 -27.94 -15.49 -9.78
CA TYR A 523 -29.24 -16.00 -9.37
C TYR A 523 -30.02 -14.95 -8.58
N PRO A 524 -31.36 -14.89 -8.70
CA PRO A 524 -32.18 -13.91 -7.97
C PRO A 524 -31.94 -13.90 -6.46
N ARG A 525 -31.77 -15.08 -5.86
CA ARG A 525 -31.50 -15.25 -4.42
C ARG A 525 -30.21 -14.57 -3.95
N GLU A 526 -29.25 -14.37 -4.83
CA GLU A 526 -27.99 -13.70 -4.48
C GLU A 526 -28.18 -12.18 -4.39
N LEU A 527 -29.20 -11.65 -5.08
CA LEU A 527 -29.53 -10.21 -5.09
C LEU A 527 -30.57 -9.83 -4.03
N GLN A 528 -31.28 -10.82 -3.48
CA GLN A 528 -32.37 -10.61 -2.55
C GLN A 528 -31.87 -10.48 -1.11
N ASP A 529 -32.45 -9.55 -0.37
CA ASP A 529 -32.33 -9.51 1.09
C ASP A 529 -33.25 -10.54 1.77
N ASP A 530 -33.25 -10.56 3.11
CA ASP A 530 -34.04 -11.49 3.92
C ASP A 530 -35.57 -11.36 3.70
N SER A 531 -36.02 -10.24 3.13
CA SER A 531 -37.43 -10.00 2.77
C SER A 531 -37.71 -10.28 1.29
N GLY A 532 -36.77 -10.86 0.56
CA GLY A 532 -36.87 -11.11 -0.87
C GLY A 532 -36.83 -9.84 -1.72
N ARG A 533 -36.36 -8.71 -1.17
CA ARG A 533 -36.24 -7.43 -1.89
C ARG A 533 -34.91 -7.37 -2.62
N ILE A 534 -34.93 -6.91 -3.86
CA ILE A 534 -33.70 -6.52 -4.58
C ILE A 534 -33.56 -5.01 -4.47
N VAL A 535 -32.51 -4.55 -3.79
CA VAL A 535 -32.25 -3.11 -3.57
C VAL A 535 -31.13 -2.65 -4.49
N GLN A 536 -31.38 -1.58 -5.23
CA GLN A 536 -30.42 -0.95 -6.12
C GLN A 536 -30.14 0.48 -5.70
N GLN A 537 -28.90 0.91 -5.84
CA GLN A 537 -28.48 2.29 -5.65
C GLN A 537 -27.81 2.84 -6.91
N VAL A 538 -28.28 4.01 -7.36
CA VAL A 538 -27.77 4.67 -8.57
C VAL A 538 -27.19 6.04 -8.21
N PHE A 539 -25.89 6.19 -8.44
CA PHE A 539 -25.14 7.42 -8.18
C PHE A 539 -25.11 8.29 -9.43
N PHE A 540 -25.75 9.46 -9.37
CA PHE A 540 -25.66 10.53 -10.38
C PHE A 540 -24.84 11.72 -9.85
N TYR A 541 -24.24 12.48 -10.75
CA TYR A 541 -23.44 13.66 -10.44
C TYR A 541 -24.02 14.92 -11.08
N GLY A 542 -23.79 16.06 -10.47
CA GLY A 542 -24.38 17.37 -10.80
C GLY A 542 -23.80 18.09 -12.01
N ASP A 543 -22.95 17.42 -12.78
CA ASP A 543 -22.37 17.95 -14.01
C ASP A 543 -23.38 17.94 -15.17
N GLU A 544 -22.98 18.50 -16.32
CA GLU A 544 -23.83 18.58 -17.50
C GLU A 544 -24.27 17.18 -18.00
N ASP A 545 -23.40 16.16 -17.86
CA ASP A 545 -23.71 14.78 -18.25
C ASP A 545 -24.82 14.19 -17.37
N GLY A 546 -24.67 14.28 -16.04
CA GLY A 546 -25.68 13.77 -15.11
C GLY A 546 -27.03 14.48 -15.27
N LYS A 547 -27.03 15.81 -15.43
CA LYS A 547 -28.26 16.58 -15.72
C LYS A 547 -28.90 16.17 -17.06
N MET A 548 -28.11 15.93 -18.10
CA MET A 548 -28.59 15.53 -19.42
C MET A 548 -29.24 14.14 -19.42
N TYR A 549 -28.62 13.15 -18.77
CA TYR A 549 -29.07 11.76 -18.86
C TYR A 549 -30.10 11.35 -17.78
N PHE A 550 -30.19 12.07 -16.67
CA PHE A 550 -31.14 11.75 -15.59
C PHE A 550 -32.62 11.72 -16.03
N PRO A 551 -33.13 12.67 -16.85
CA PRO A 551 -34.50 12.58 -17.36
C PRO A 551 -34.74 11.33 -18.22
N GLY A 552 -33.74 10.92 -19.01
CA GLY A 552 -33.80 9.70 -19.82
C GLY A 552 -33.82 8.43 -18.99
N PHE A 553 -33.10 8.42 -17.87
CA PHE A 553 -33.15 7.36 -16.87
C PHE A 553 -34.57 7.24 -16.28
N LEU A 554 -35.17 8.32 -15.79
CA LEU A 554 -36.52 8.29 -15.22
C LEU A 554 -37.59 7.80 -16.21
N ARG A 555 -37.48 8.20 -17.49
CA ARG A 555 -38.40 7.75 -18.55
C ARG A 555 -38.32 6.25 -18.85
N SER A 556 -37.31 5.54 -18.35
CA SER A 556 -37.17 4.10 -18.54
C SER A 556 -38.12 3.28 -17.64
N PHE A 557 -38.74 3.92 -16.65
CA PHE A 557 -39.64 3.27 -15.69
C PHE A 557 -41.10 3.53 -16.04
N SER A 558 -41.73 2.57 -16.70
CA SER A 558 -43.15 2.64 -17.08
C SER A 558 -44.06 2.65 -15.84
N PRO A 559 -45.05 3.58 -15.74
CA PRO A 559 -46.02 3.60 -14.64
C PRO A 559 -46.86 2.32 -14.50
N LYS A 560 -46.91 1.48 -15.55
CA LYS A 560 -47.59 0.17 -15.51
C LYS A 560 -46.84 -0.87 -14.67
N GLU A 561 -45.55 -0.70 -14.48
CA GLU A 561 -44.66 -1.64 -13.82
C GLU A 561 -43.96 -1.05 -12.60
N TRP A 562 -43.89 0.29 -12.51
CA TRP A 562 -43.11 0.99 -11.50
C TRP A 562 -43.89 2.17 -10.91
N ARG A 563 -43.68 2.40 -9.61
CA ARG A 563 -44.07 3.63 -8.91
C ARG A 563 -42.82 4.47 -8.70
N VAL A 564 -42.81 5.68 -9.26
CA VAL A 564 -41.72 6.66 -9.12
C VAL A 564 -42.16 7.72 -8.12
N ASN A 565 -41.42 7.90 -7.03
CA ASN A 565 -41.65 8.91 -6.01
C ASN A 565 -40.47 9.89 -5.97
N LEU A 566 -40.71 11.14 -6.36
CA LEU A 566 -39.71 12.18 -6.41
C LEU A 566 -39.58 12.85 -5.04
N GLN A 567 -38.38 12.78 -4.45
CA GLN A 567 -38.04 13.51 -3.22
C GLN A 567 -37.22 14.76 -3.57
N LYS A 568 -36.91 15.56 -2.55
CA LYS A 568 -36.08 16.76 -2.70
C LYS A 568 -34.70 16.42 -3.28
N GLU A 569 -34.03 15.41 -2.74
CA GLU A 569 -32.62 15.10 -3.04
C GLU A 569 -32.43 13.79 -3.81
N TRP A 570 -33.41 12.88 -3.81
CA TRP A 570 -33.36 11.60 -4.50
C TRP A 570 -34.71 11.21 -5.09
N VAL A 571 -34.76 10.06 -5.75
CA VAL A 571 -35.96 9.43 -6.29
C VAL A 571 -36.00 7.99 -5.81
N GLU A 572 -37.16 7.58 -5.32
CA GLU A 572 -37.46 6.20 -4.99
C GLU A 572 -38.30 5.58 -6.10
N ILE A 573 -37.83 4.48 -6.68
CA ILE A 573 -38.52 3.77 -7.75
C ILE A 573 -38.78 2.35 -7.28
N ARG A 574 -40.05 2.02 -7.07
CA ARG A 574 -40.46 0.71 -6.54
C ARG A 574 -41.25 -0.04 -7.59
N SER A 575 -40.93 -1.31 -7.79
CA SER A 575 -41.68 -2.13 -8.71
C SER A 575 -43.07 -2.44 -8.17
N LEU A 576 -44.04 -2.54 -9.08
CA LEU A 576 -45.39 -3.02 -8.78
C LEU A 576 -45.44 -4.56 -8.78
N LYS A 577 -44.40 -5.23 -9.29
CA LYS A 577 -44.21 -6.68 -9.38
C LYS A 577 -42.73 -7.03 -9.17
N GLY A 578 -42.40 -8.17 -8.56
CA GLY A 578 -40.99 -8.63 -8.45
C GLY A 578 -40.11 -8.00 -7.35
N ASN A 579 -40.69 -7.20 -6.44
CA ASN A 579 -40.05 -6.64 -5.24
C ASN A 579 -38.66 -5.99 -5.44
N VAL A 580 -38.56 -5.11 -6.44
CA VAL A 580 -37.33 -4.39 -6.80
C VAL A 580 -37.45 -2.92 -6.39
N TRP A 581 -36.47 -2.43 -5.62
CA TRP A 581 -36.43 -1.06 -5.09
C TRP A 581 -35.17 -0.38 -5.59
N ILE A 582 -35.31 0.80 -6.19
CA ILE A 582 -34.20 1.56 -6.75
C ILE A 582 -34.19 2.94 -6.10
N PHE A 583 -33.03 3.31 -5.59
CA PHE A 583 -32.76 4.61 -5.01
C PHE A 583 -31.75 5.34 -5.88
N ALA A 584 -32.13 6.51 -6.41
CA ALA A 584 -31.25 7.32 -7.25
C ALA A 584 -31.16 8.73 -6.72
N ASN A 585 -29.96 9.23 -6.40
CA ASN A 585 -29.81 10.64 -6.05
C ASN A 585 -30.08 11.51 -7.28
N ARG A 586 -30.56 12.74 -7.06
CA ARG A 586 -30.73 13.71 -8.14
C ARG A 586 -29.38 14.35 -8.46
N PRO A 587 -29.10 14.67 -9.75
CA PRO A 587 -27.91 15.42 -10.15
C PRO A 587 -28.07 16.90 -9.79
N LEU A 588 -28.07 17.22 -8.49
CA LEU A 588 -28.12 18.59 -7.98
C LEU A 588 -26.80 19.32 -8.26
N ASP A 589 -26.75 20.64 -8.10
CA ASP A 589 -25.58 21.45 -8.44
C ASP A 589 -24.26 20.92 -7.82
N ASN A 590 -23.30 20.57 -8.68
CA ASN A 590 -22.00 20.04 -8.29
C ASN A 590 -21.05 21.12 -7.76
N ASP A 591 -21.08 22.34 -8.31
CA ASP A 591 -20.21 23.45 -7.87
C ASP A 591 -20.57 23.88 -6.45
N ALA A 592 -21.85 23.76 -6.09
CA ALA A 592 -22.36 23.95 -4.73
C ALA A 592 -22.29 22.67 -3.85
N ASN A 593 -21.73 21.57 -4.35
CA ASN A 593 -21.59 20.27 -3.67
C ASN A 593 -22.92 19.67 -3.15
N LEU A 594 -24.02 19.98 -3.84
CA LEU A 594 -25.37 19.55 -3.45
C LEU A 594 -25.67 18.10 -3.86
N ASP A 595 -25.08 17.63 -4.96
CA ASP A 595 -25.17 16.23 -5.39
C ASP A 595 -24.47 15.29 -4.39
N ASP A 596 -23.28 15.68 -3.92
CA ASP A 596 -22.51 14.92 -2.94
C ASP A 596 -23.27 14.82 -1.60
N SER A 597 -23.84 15.93 -1.15
CA SER A 597 -24.71 15.98 0.04
C SER A 597 -25.93 15.08 -0.13
N ALA A 598 -26.58 15.11 -1.31
CA ALA A 598 -27.71 14.23 -1.62
C ALA A 598 -27.34 12.74 -1.60
N GLN A 599 -26.14 12.37 -2.06
CA GLN A 599 -25.65 11.00 -2.00
C GLN A 599 -25.43 10.55 -0.53
N VAL A 600 -24.83 11.40 0.30
CA VAL A 600 -24.62 11.12 1.74
C VAL A 600 -25.96 10.95 2.47
N HIS A 601 -26.91 11.86 2.24
CA HIS A 601 -28.23 11.77 2.86
C HIS A 601 -29.01 10.54 2.38
N LEU A 602 -28.88 10.18 1.10
CA LEU A 602 -29.51 8.97 0.57
C LEU A 602 -28.92 7.70 1.19
N ASN A 603 -27.59 7.62 1.34
CA ASN A 603 -26.95 6.49 2.02
C ASN A 603 -27.50 6.32 3.43
N LYS A 604 -27.56 7.42 4.19
CA LYS A 604 -28.12 7.41 5.55
C LYS A 604 -29.58 6.97 5.55
N HIS A 605 -30.39 7.43 4.61
CA HIS A 605 -31.78 7.03 4.50
C HIS A 605 -31.94 5.52 4.22
N ILE A 606 -31.13 4.96 3.33
CA ILE A 606 -31.10 3.52 3.02
C ILE A 606 -30.69 2.71 4.26
N GLU A 607 -29.67 3.18 4.99
CA GLU A 607 -29.20 2.57 6.23
C GLU A 607 -30.25 2.62 7.36
N ASP A 608 -30.90 3.77 7.55
CA ASP A 608 -31.96 3.97 8.55
C ASP A 608 -33.18 3.04 8.27
N LEU A 609 -33.37 2.62 7.01
CA LEU A 609 -34.38 1.61 6.61
C LEU A 609 -33.90 0.16 6.77
N GLY A 610 -32.65 -0.06 7.19
CA GLY A 610 -32.03 -1.38 7.30
C GLY A 610 -31.85 -2.07 5.95
N LEU A 611 -31.70 -1.31 4.87
CA LEU A 611 -31.54 -1.83 3.52
C LEU A 611 -30.06 -1.90 3.13
N GLN A 612 -29.68 -2.94 2.38
CA GLN A 612 -28.35 -3.07 1.80
C GLN A 612 -28.47 -3.24 0.28
N PRO A 613 -28.02 -2.26 -0.52
CA PRO A 613 -28.03 -2.38 -1.97
C PRO A 613 -27.17 -3.55 -2.46
N SER A 614 -27.78 -4.49 -3.18
CA SER A 614 -27.08 -5.59 -3.85
C SER A 614 -26.68 -5.25 -5.28
N VAL A 615 -27.21 -4.14 -5.83
CA VAL A 615 -26.87 -3.60 -7.14
C VAL A 615 -26.45 -2.13 -7.00
N VAL A 616 -25.27 -1.80 -7.51
CA VAL A 616 -24.74 -0.43 -7.52
C VAL A 616 -24.48 0.02 -8.95
N VAL A 617 -24.93 1.23 -9.28
CA VAL A 617 -24.78 1.81 -10.61
C VAL A 617 -24.11 3.17 -10.50
N HIS A 618 -22.98 3.33 -11.19
CA HIS A 618 -22.28 4.59 -11.32
C HIS A 618 -22.67 5.29 -12.64
N ARG A 619 -23.28 6.48 -12.52
CA ARG A 619 -23.69 7.37 -13.62
C ARG A 619 -22.97 8.73 -13.51
N GLY A 620 -21.67 8.72 -13.77
CA GLY A 620 -20.86 9.94 -13.84
C GLY A 620 -19.64 9.77 -14.73
N HIS A 621 -18.80 10.80 -14.80
CA HIS A 621 -17.46 10.69 -15.38
C HIS A 621 -16.50 9.88 -14.51
N SER A 622 -15.41 9.41 -15.12
CA SER A 622 -14.41 8.54 -14.49
C SER A 622 -13.79 9.12 -13.22
N TYR A 623 -13.67 10.45 -13.14
CA TYR A 623 -13.10 11.13 -11.97
C TYR A 623 -14.03 11.16 -10.75
N TRP A 624 -15.32 10.85 -10.93
CA TRP A 624 -16.27 10.68 -9.85
C TRP A 624 -16.28 9.27 -9.25
N LEU A 625 -15.79 8.28 -9.98
CA LEU A 625 -15.85 6.87 -9.60
C LEU A 625 -15.24 6.56 -8.22
N PRO A 626 -14.09 7.15 -7.81
CA PRO A 626 -13.57 6.93 -6.45
C PRO A 626 -14.57 7.29 -5.35
N ARG A 627 -15.41 8.32 -5.55
CA ARG A 627 -16.46 8.69 -4.58
C ARG A 627 -17.57 7.64 -4.50
N THR A 628 -17.94 7.02 -5.63
CA THR A 628 -18.90 5.91 -5.64
C THR A 628 -18.32 4.69 -4.93
N ILE A 629 -17.07 4.31 -5.21
CA ILE A 629 -16.43 3.13 -4.60
C ILE A 629 -16.38 3.28 -3.08
N ASN A 630 -16.00 4.46 -2.57
CA ASN A 630 -15.96 4.74 -1.13
C ASN A 630 -17.34 4.67 -0.42
N ARG A 631 -18.43 4.69 -1.18
CA ARG A 631 -19.82 4.68 -0.69
C ARG A 631 -20.55 3.38 -0.99
N MET A 632 -19.88 2.44 -1.66
CA MET A 632 -20.47 1.17 -2.10
C MET A 632 -20.58 0.20 -0.91
N PRO A 633 -21.71 -0.51 -0.75
CA PRO A 633 -21.84 -1.58 0.24
C PRO A 633 -20.91 -2.75 -0.04
N GLU A 634 -20.34 -3.36 1.00
CA GLU A 634 -19.39 -4.49 0.90
C GLU A 634 -20.00 -5.72 0.22
N ASN A 635 -21.30 -5.94 0.33
CA ASN A 635 -22.01 -7.10 -0.24
C ASN A 635 -22.66 -6.84 -1.60
N SER A 636 -22.25 -5.78 -2.31
CA SER A 636 -22.73 -5.50 -3.67
C SER A 636 -22.44 -6.70 -4.60
N ARG A 637 -23.47 -7.21 -5.27
CA ARG A 637 -23.37 -8.37 -6.17
C ARG A 637 -23.29 -7.98 -7.64
N ILE A 638 -23.90 -6.87 -8.03
CA ILE A 638 -23.78 -6.33 -9.39
C ILE A 638 -23.31 -4.88 -9.31
N VAL A 639 -22.24 -4.55 -10.01
CA VAL A 639 -21.70 -3.19 -10.10
C VAL A 639 -21.66 -2.77 -11.56
N VAL A 640 -22.37 -1.70 -11.91
CA VAL A 640 -22.43 -1.18 -13.30
C VAL A 640 -21.68 0.15 -13.36
N LEU A 641 -20.53 0.13 -14.03
CA LEU A 641 -19.67 1.29 -14.24
C LEU A 641 -19.93 1.87 -15.63
N GLY A 642 -20.95 2.71 -15.72
CA GLY A 642 -21.31 3.35 -16.99
C GLY A 642 -20.44 4.55 -17.39
N SER A 643 -19.39 4.84 -16.62
CA SER A 643 -18.41 5.91 -16.82
C SER A 643 -17.25 5.45 -17.69
N CYS A 644 -16.57 6.40 -18.34
CA CYS A 644 -15.32 6.15 -19.06
C CYS A 644 -14.28 5.39 -18.19
N GLY A 645 -13.59 4.40 -18.74
CA GLY A 645 -12.45 3.75 -18.09
C GLY A 645 -12.75 3.08 -16.74
N GLY A 646 -14.00 2.67 -16.48
CA GLY A 646 -14.38 1.97 -15.24
C GLY A 646 -13.56 0.70 -15.00
N TYR A 647 -13.04 0.09 -16.07
CA TYR A 647 -12.16 -1.10 -16.04
C TYR A 647 -10.90 -0.91 -15.18
N LYS A 648 -10.42 0.33 -14.98
CA LYS A 648 -9.19 0.59 -14.20
C LYS A 648 -9.35 0.36 -12.71
N ASN A 649 -10.58 0.32 -12.21
CA ASN A 649 -10.87 0.27 -10.78
C ASN A 649 -11.45 -1.10 -10.36
N LEU A 650 -11.26 -2.13 -11.20
CA LEU A 650 -11.74 -3.48 -10.90
C LEU A 650 -11.16 -4.01 -9.58
N SER A 651 -9.85 -3.82 -9.34
CA SER A 651 -9.21 -4.24 -8.08
C SER A 651 -9.84 -3.56 -6.87
N GLN A 652 -9.99 -2.23 -6.89
CA GLN A 652 -10.61 -1.47 -5.81
C GLN A 652 -12.05 -1.90 -5.52
N ILE A 653 -12.82 -2.24 -6.56
CA ILE A 653 -14.20 -2.72 -6.39
C ILE A 653 -14.21 -4.13 -5.79
N ILE A 654 -13.29 -5.01 -6.20
CA ILE A 654 -13.16 -6.36 -5.65
C ILE A 654 -12.66 -6.33 -4.20
N ASP A 655 -11.83 -5.35 -3.83
CA ASP A 655 -11.39 -5.15 -2.45
C ASP A 655 -12.57 -4.78 -1.53
N VAL A 656 -13.53 -4.00 -2.01
CA VAL A 656 -14.75 -3.64 -1.27
C VAL A 656 -15.81 -4.75 -1.35
N SER A 657 -16.03 -5.32 -2.53
CA SER A 657 -17.03 -6.35 -2.81
C SER A 657 -16.42 -7.51 -3.61
N PRO A 658 -15.82 -8.51 -2.91
CA PRO A 658 -15.10 -9.61 -3.57
C PRO A 658 -15.93 -10.39 -4.57
N ASP A 659 -17.23 -10.51 -4.30
CA ASP A 659 -18.18 -11.24 -5.14
C ASP A 659 -19.00 -10.35 -6.11
N ALA A 660 -18.60 -9.09 -6.33
CA ALA A 660 -19.24 -8.22 -7.30
C ALA A 660 -19.04 -8.65 -8.76
N HIS A 661 -20.14 -8.81 -9.50
CA HIS A 661 -20.15 -8.92 -10.97
C HIS A 661 -20.09 -7.52 -11.58
N ILE A 662 -18.99 -7.21 -12.25
CA ILE A 662 -18.73 -5.84 -12.70
C ILE A 662 -19.01 -5.72 -14.21
N ILE A 663 -19.93 -4.85 -14.59
CA ILE A 663 -20.01 -4.34 -15.96
C ILE A 663 -19.16 -3.08 -16.02
N SER A 664 -18.14 -3.07 -16.88
CA SER A 664 -17.20 -1.96 -16.96
C SER A 664 -17.02 -1.47 -18.40
N THR A 665 -16.36 -0.31 -18.56
CA THR A 665 -15.93 0.18 -19.88
C THR A 665 -14.42 0.38 -19.91
N LYS A 666 -13.77 0.02 -21.02
CA LYS A 666 -12.34 0.33 -21.24
C LYS A 666 -12.14 1.78 -21.63
N GLU A 667 -12.95 2.28 -22.57
CA GLU A 667 -12.79 3.62 -23.11
C GLU A 667 -13.90 4.58 -22.66
N ILE A 668 -14.95 4.76 -23.45
CA ILE A 668 -15.99 5.77 -23.23
C ILE A 668 -17.29 5.07 -22.84
N GLY A 669 -17.86 5.48 -21.70
CA GLY A 669 -19.24 5.12 -21.37
C GLY A 669 -20.20 6.05 -22.11
N ALA A 670 -21.19 5.49 -22.81
CA ALA A 670 -22.21 6.27 -23.52
C ALA A 670 -23.55 6.13 -22.81
N GLY A 671 -24.22 7.24 -22.49
CA GLY A 671 -25.51 7.22 -21.79
C GLY A 671 -26.57 6.40 -22.52
N GLU A 672 -26.54 6.43 -23.85
CA GLU A 672 -27.40 5.69 -24.77
C GLU A 672 -27.15 4.18 -24.76
N ILE A 673 -25.97 3.72 -24.34
CA ILE A 673 -25.66 2.29 -24.14
C ILE A 673 -26.03 1.84 -22.72
N ASN A 674 -25.73 2.69 -21.74
CA ASN A 674 -25.99 2.41 -20.34
C ASN A 674 -27.49 2.19 -20.07
N ARG A 675 -28.37 2.97 -20.71
CA ARG A 675 -29.81 2.82 -20.53
C ARG A 675 -30.33 1.44 -20.96
N PRO A 676 -30.07 0.92 -22.18
CA PRO A 676 -30.41 -0.46 -22.56
C PRO A 676 -29.87 -1.53 -21.60
N ILE A 677 -28.64 -1.38 -21.09
CA ILE A 677 -28.07 -2.29 -20.08
C ILE A 677 -28.93 -2.31 -18.81
N LEU A 678 -29.20 -1.12 -18.24
CA LEU A 678 -29.99 -1.00 -17.01
C LEU A 678 -31.43 -1.50 -17.22
N ASN A 679 -32.01 -1.26 -18.39
CA ASN A 679 -33.35 -1.75 -18.72
C ASN A 679 -33.39 -3.28 -18.77
N TYR A 680 -32.38 -3.91 -19.38
CA TYR A 680 -32.30 -5.37 -19.41
C TYR A 680 -32.17 -5.97 -18.00
N LEU A 681 -31.31 -5.38 -17.18
CA LEU A 681 -31.10 -5.79 -15.78
C LEU A 681 -32.40 -5.67 -14.98
N ASN A 682 -33.07 -4.51 -15.04
CA ASN A 682 -34.32 -4.26 -14.36
C ASN A 682 -35.41 -5.25 -14.78
N GLN A 683 -35.56 -5.54 -16.07
CA GLN A 683 -36.54 -6.50 -16.57
C GLN A 683 -36.23 -7.94 -16.12
N SER A 684 -34.95 -8.32 -16.09
CA SER A 684 -34.53 -9.64 -15.60
C SER A 684 -34.87 -9.80 -14.12
N MET A 685 -34.52 -8.80 -13.29
CA MET A 685 -34.82 -8.77 -11.85
C MET A 685 -36.33 -8.79 -11.57
N LEU A 686 -37.12 -7.98 -12.30
CA LEU A 686 -38.59 -7.97 -12.19
C LEU A 686 -39.21 -9.35 -12.46
N SER A 687 -38.65 -10.08 -13.44
CA SER A 687 -39.15 -11.39 -13.85
C SER A 687 -38.74 -12.54 -12.92
N GLY A 688 -37.85 -12.28 -11.95
CA GLY A 688 -37.30 -13.31 -11.05
C GLY A 688 -36.44 -14.35 -11.77
N LYS A 689 -35.91 -14.02 -12.96
CA LYS A 689 -35.02 -14.91 -13.73
C LYS A 689 -33.57 -14.65 -13.37
N SER A 690 -32.73 -15.69 -13.44
CA SER A 690 -31.28 -15.53 -13.39
C SER A 690 -30.80 -14.61 -14.51
N ILE A 691 -29.83 -13.77 -14.19
CA ILE A 691 -29.15 -12.92 -15.17
C ILE A 691 -28.01 -13.73 -15.76
N VAL A 692 -28.15 -14.16 -17.01
CA VAL A 692 -27.08 -14.86 -17.74
C VAL A 692 -26.33 -13.84 -18.61
N TRP A 693 -25.06 -13.58 -18.29
CA TRP A 693 -24.30 -12.48 -18.89
C TRP A 693 -24.10 -12.65 -20.40
N LYS A 694 -23.88 -13.88 -20.86
CA LYS A 694 -23.72 -14.18 -22.29
C LYS A 694 -25.00 -13.89 -23.08
N ASP A 695 -26.16 -14.25 -22.54
CA ASP A 695 -27.45 -14.03 -23.19
C ASP A 695 -27.76 -12.53 -23.26
N MET A 696 -27.51 -11.81 -22.16
CA MET A 696 -27.63 -10.36 -22.10
C MET A 696 -26.74 -9.69 -23.17
N TRP A 697 -25.46 -10.07 -23.25
CA TRP A 697 -24.54 -9.48 -24.23
C TRP A 697 -24.92 -9.81 -25.68
N GLN A 698 -25.39 -11.03 -25.95
CA GLN A 698 -25.87 -11.40 -27.28
C GLN A 698 -27.13 -10.61 -27.68
N SER A 699 -28.06 -10.41 -26.74
CA SER A 699 -29.27 -9.63 -26.97
C SER A 699 -28.94 -8.16 -27.25
N LEU A 700 -28.15 -7.54 -26.37
CA LEU A 700 -27.72 -6.14 -26.52
C LEU A 700 -26.84 -5.94 -27.76
N GLY A 701 -25.95 -6.88 -28.07
CA GLY A 701 -25.13 -6.85 -29.29
C GLY A 701 -25.96 -6.82 -30.57
N LYS A 702 -27.08 -7.54 -30.64
CA LYS A 702 -28.02 -7.47 -31.78
C LYS A 702 -28.72 -6.12 -31.87
N VAL A 703 -29.01 -5.47 -30.73
CA VAL A 703 -29.59 -4.13 -30.68
C VAL A 703 -28.59 -3.11 -31.22
N PHE A 704 -27.38 -3.08 -30.66
CA PHE A 704 -26.37 -2.10 -31.06
C PHE A 704 -25.81 -2.37 -32.46
N ALA A 705 -25.76 -3.61 -32.96
CA ALA A 705 -25.36 -3.87 -34.34
C ALA A 705 -26.25 -3.17 -35.38
N ARG A 706 -27.50 -2.85 -35.03
CA ARG A 706 -28.48 -2.15 -35.87
C ARG A 706 -28.48 -0.63 -35.66
N GLU A 707 -27.65 -0.12 -34.75
CA GLU A 707 -27.57 1.31 -34.45
C GLU A 707 -26.98 2.08 -35.63
N PRO A 708 -27.68 3.10 -36.18
CA PRO A 708 -27.17 3.89 -37.29
C PRO A 708 -25.90 4.67 -36.94
N SER A 709 -25.75 5.10 -35.68
CA SER A 709 -24.55 5.80 -35.22
C SER A 709 -23.33 4.88 -35.20
N LYS A 710 -22.34 5.16 -36.06
CA LYS A 710 -21.06 4.45 -36.06
C LYS A 710 -20.32 4.59 -34.73
N SER A 711 -20.29 5.80 -34.16
CA SER A 711 -19.62 6.03 -32.88
C SER A 711 -20.24 5.24 -31.75
N LEU A 712 -21.57 5.12 -31.72
CA LEU A 712 -22.26 4.35 -30.67
C LEU A 712 -22.04 2.84 -30.83
N ARG A 713 -21.94 2.34 -32.06
CA ARG A 713 -21.54 0.95 -32.34
C ARG A 713 -20.14 0.66 -31.84
N GLU A 714 -19.19 1.55 -32.11
CA GLU A 714 -17.82 1.41 -31.65
C GLU A 714 -17.73 1.51 -30.11
N SER A 715 -18.50 2.41 -29.48
CA SER A 715 -18.56 2.51 -28.01
C SER A 715 -19.12 1.27 -27.32
N TRP A 716 -19.98 0.47 -27.98
CA TRP A 716 -20.46 -0.79 -27.41
C TRP A 716 -19.35 -1.82 -27.25
N GLU A 717 -18.40 -1.85 -28.18
CA GLU A 717 -17.25 -2.77 -28.11
C GLU A 717 -16.33 -2.46 -26.92
N ASP A 718 -16.41 -1.25 -26.35
CA ASP A 718 -15.66 -0.86 -25.15
C ASP A 718 -16.28 -1.40 -23.84
N TYR A 719 -17.53 -1.89 -23.87
CA TYR A 719 -18.19 -2.45 -22.69
C TYR A 719 -17.76 -3.90 -22.45
N ILE A 720 -17.27 -4.16 -21.24
CA ILE A 720 -16.76 -5.46 -20.82
C ILE A 720 -17.75 -6.12 -19.86
N PRO A 721 -18.25 -7.33 -20.19
CA PRO A 721 -19.10 -8.10 -19.29
C PRO A 721 -18.30 -8.72 -18.13
N PRO A 722 -18.97 -9.11 -17.03
CA PRO A 722 -18.31 -9.69 -15.86
C PRO A 722 -17.36 -10.86 -16.17
N TYR A 723 -17.78 -11.79 -17.04
CA TYR A 723 -16.98 -12.96 -17.42
C TYR A 723 -15.75 -12.66 -18.29
N ARG A 724 -15.53 -11.40 -18.67
CA ARG A 724 -14.35 -10.93 -19.43
C ARG A 724 -13.42 -10.03 -18.60
N ASN A 725 -13.73 -9.75 -17.34
CA ASN A 725 -12.85 -9.00 -16.43
C ASN A 725 -11.79 -9.93 -15.84
N LEU A 726 -10.74 -10.22 -16.61
CA LEU A 726 -9.77 -11.26 -16.28
C LEU A 726 -8.99 -10.98 -14.98
N GLY A 727 -8.66 -9.73 -14.68
CA GLY A 727 -8.01 -9.31 -13.44
C GLY A 727 -8.91 -9.50 -12.21
N ALA A 728 -10.20 -9.17 -12.30
CA ALA A 728 -11.15 -9.44 -11.22
C ALA A 728 -11.30 -10.94 -10.95
N ILE A 729 -11.35 -11.76 -12.01
CA ILE A 729 -11.38 -13.22 -11.91
C ILE A 729 -10.08 -13.74 -11.26
N PHE A 730 -8.93 -13.19 -11.64
CA PHE A 730 -7.63 -13.54 -11.07
C PHE A 730 -7.58 -13.28 -9.56
N ILE A 731 -7.96 -12.07 -9.11
CA ILE A 731 -7.94 -11.71 -7.69
C ILE A 731 -8.83 -12.65 -6.88
N ARG A 732 -10.07 -12.88 -7.34
CA ARG A 732 -11.01 -13.81 -6.69
C ARG A 732 -10.43 -15.22 -6.56
N ALA A 733 -9.88 -15.75 -7.64
CA ALA A 733 -9.33 -17.10 -7.67
C ALA A 733 -8.07 -17.23 -6.81
N TYR A 734 -7.23 -16.19 -6.78
CA TYR A 734 -6.06 -16.14 -5.91
C TYR A 734 -6.46 -16.16 -4.44
N ASN A 735 -7.35 -15.25 -4.03
CA ASN A 735 -7.83 -15.18 -2.65
C ASN A 735 -8.43 -16.53 -2.22
N LYS A 736 -9.24 -17.15 -3.09
CA LYS A 736 -9.83 -18.45 -2.80
C LYS A 736 -8.80 -19.57 -2.65
N LYS A 737 -7.77 -19.59 -3.49
CA LYS A 737 -6.67 -20.56 -3.39
C LYS A 737 -5.86 -20.38 -2.13
N MET A 738 -5.60 -19.13 -1.73
CA MET A 738 -4.84 -18.84 -0.52
C MET A 738 -5.61 -19.18 0.77
N GLU A 739 -6.94 -19.11 0.79
CA GLU A 739 -7.76 -19.61 1.91
C GLU A 739 -7.67 -21.14 2.09
N SER A 740 -7.39 -21.87 1.01
CA SER A 740 -7.37 -23.34 0.99
C SER A 740 -6.00 -23.95 1.30
N LEU A 741 -4.97 -23.12 1.41
CA LEU A 741 -3.58 -23.46 1.71
C LEU A 741 -3.29 -23.14 3.18
#